data_AF-F0TC62-F1
#
_entry.id   AF-F0TC62-F1
#
_cell.length_a   1.000
_cell.length_b   1.000
_cell.length_c   1.000
_cell.angle_alpha   90.00
_cell.angle_beta   90.00
_cell.angle_gamma   90.00
#
_symmetry.space_group_name_H-M   'P 1'
#
loop_
_entity.id
_entity.type
_entity.pdbx_description
1 polymer ?
#
loop_
_entity_poly.entity_id
_entity_poly.type
_entity_poly.pdbx_seq_one_letter_code
_entity_poly.pdbx_strand_id
1 'polypeptide(L)'
;MNFEIKNKDVMGRTGIIKTPHGIIKTPALMPVIHPGKQTLDVKKFGAEVVITNAYIMYKNEDLRAKVLEEGVHELIDFPGPIVTDSGSFQLSEYGDVEVTNKEIIEFQELIGTDIGTSLDIPTPPYVKRDRAEKELEITIERAKEAIEVRGDLMLNSVVQGSTFADLRSTCAETIGAMDFECYPIGAVVPLMESYKYSDLVDVVMASVKNLPDSKPRHLMGAGHPMVFALAVAMGCDLFDSAAYILYAQDNRFMMPTGTYKLQNLVEMPCSCRVCTSYTPDDLRSMDKEERMLLIAEHNLTVSFAEIRTIKQAINDGNLMELVELRCHAHPYLLDGLRNLKNYTAELEKYDPATKKSAFFYSGPESLGRPEIKRHLEKISRIPKKKNLLVLPRGRKPYSKHIKEDLGKLYIKNVNGNAIIDPEDLMNDCQVCFADVPFALIPMEIDEVYPLAQNESPMNMDTDAKDFVRIQLEAYISQFDNAVISAKVLDRFDMYTITLEPLPDGSEHTEKIYSLDEFEGDIGRIFVDDKTKIKSIADYQFGEGAGSALFKNDVKIVKSRKTGKIRHVYEGETLIATLRASDSVFVLDREGARRLHSHVEYPKNRVVVNSDAEPFAREGKSIFAKFVIDCDINIRSNEEVLIVNEEDELIAFGKSILCGHEIIDFNTGQAVKTRKGGI
;
A
#
# COMPACT_ATOMS: atom_id res chain seq x y z
N MET A 1 7.22 -19.14 13.13
CA MET A 1 7.67 -17.76 13.45
C MET A 1 6.54 -16.84 13.92
N ASN A 2 6.85 -15.83 14.74
CA ASN A 2 5.91 -14.83 15.29
C ASN A 2 6.13 -13.48 14.58
N PHE A 3 5.33 -13.19 13.55
CA PHE A 3 5.35 -11.92 12.79
C PHE A 3 4.10 -11.11 13.10
N GLU A 4 4.26 -9.86 13.54
CA GLU A 4 3.15 -8.96 13.83
C GLU A 4 3.24 -7.64 13.05
N ILE A 5 2.11 -7.16 12.54
CA ILE A 5 1.99 -5.85 11.89
C ILE A 5 1.72 -4.76 12.95
N LYS A 6 2.36 -3.59 12.78
CA LYS A 6 2.20 -2.40 13.65
C LYS A 6 1.50 -1.24 12.94
N ASN A 7 1.91 -0.92 11.72
CA ASN A 7 1.30 0.12 10.89
C ASN A 7 1.31 -0.34 9.44
N LYS A 8 0.38 0.20 8.64
CA LYS A 8 0.23 -0.10 7.23
C LYS A 8 -0.09 1.13 6.41
N ASP A 9 0.31 1.10 5.15
CA ASP A 9 -0.11 2.00 4.11
C ASP A 9 -0.03 1.29 2.76
N VAL A 10 -1.14 1.24 2.02
CA VAL A 10 -1.30 0.33 0.88
C VAL A 10 -0.96 -1.12 1.30
N MET A 11 -0.08 -1.85 0.61
CA MET A 11 0.41 -3.16 1.03
C MET A 11 1.67 -3.07 1.89
N GLY A 12 2.28 -1.88 1.99
CA GLY A 12 3.45 -1.64 2.82
C GLY A 12 3.10 -1.73 4.30
N ARG A 13 3.96 -2.40 5.06
CA ARG A 13 3.72 -2.66 6.48
C ARG A 13 5.00 -2.53 7.29
N THR A 14 4.85 -1.93 8.46
CA THR A 14 5.85 -2.02 9.53
C THR A 14 5.47 -3.15 10.45
N GLY A 15 6.41 -4.02 10.77
CA GLY A 15 6.16 -5.19 11.59
C GLY A 15 7.36 -5.60 12.43
N ILE A 16 7.17 -6.67 13.20
CA ILE A 16 8.20 -7.24 14.07
C ILE A 16 8.26 -8.74 13.81
N ILE A 17 9.43 -9.22 13.45
CA ILE A 17 9.78 -10.64 13.39
C ILE A 17 10.57 -10.98 14.64
N LYS A 18 10.22 -12.06 15.33
CA LYS A 18 11.02 -12.61 16.45
C LYS A 18 11.83 -13.81 15.97
N THR A 19 13.12 -13.81 16.25
CA THR A 19 14.06 -14.90 15.97
C THR A 19 14.75 -15.33 17.28
N PRO A 20 15.51 -16.45 17.29
CA PRO A 20 16.27 -16.86 18.45
C PRO A 20 17.23 -15.79 18.98
N HIS A 21 17.94 -15.08 18.09
CA HIS A 21 18.94 -14.07 18.48
C HIS A 21 18.48 -12.61 18.38
N GLY A 22 17.18 -12.33 18.33
CA GLY A 22 16.68 -10.96 18.45
C GLY A 22 15.35 -10.68 17.76
N ILE A 23 15.10 -9.40 17.53
CA ILE A 23 13.92 -8.94 16.79
C ILE A 23 14.36 -8.18 15.54
N ILE A 24 13.59 -8.34 14.46
CA ILE A 24 13.79 -7.61 13.20
C ILE A 24 12.57 -6.71 12.99
N LYS A 25 12.77 -5.40 12.87
CA LYS A 25 11.69 -4.47 12.54
C LYS A 25 11.59 -4.30 11.03
N THR A 26 10.47 -4.68 10.44
CA THR A 26 10.25 -4.55 8.99
C THR A 26 9.68 -3.17 8.61
N PRO A 27 9.91 -2.67 7.38
CA PRO A 27 10.80 -3.24 6.38
C PRO A 27 12.28 -3.23 6.79
N ALA A 28 13.07 -4.24 6.46
CA ALA A 28 14.47 -4.34 6.89
C ALA A 28 15.43 -4.65 5.73
N LEU A 29 16.62 -4.03 5.78
CA LEU A 29 17.74 -4.36 4.90
C LEU A 29 18.72 -5.25 5.66
N MET A 30 19.10 -6.37 5.03
CA MET A 30 20.08 -7.34 5.49
C MET A 30 21.36 -7.14 4.68
N PRO A 31 22.40 -6.48 5.22
CA PRO A 31 23.69 -6.41 4.55
C PRO A 31 24.24 -7.82 4.32
N VAL A 32 24.67 -8.12 3.08
CA VAL A 32 25.34 -9.38 2.76
C VAL A 32 26.77 -9.30 3.25
N ILE A 33 27.14 -10.19 4.17
CA ILE A 33 28.50 -10.30 4.70
C ILE A 33 29.15 -11.54 4.09
N HIS A 34 30.30 -11.35 3.45
CA HIS A 34 31.08 -12.49 2.96
C HIS A 34 31.79 -13.18 4.14
N PRO A 35 31.62 -14.50 4.35
CA PRO A 35 32.05 -15.18 5.57
C PRO A 35 33.56 -15.16 5.82
N GLY A 36 34.37 -15.07 4.76
CA GLY A 36 35.83 -14.92 4.86
C GLY A 36 36.37 -13.48 4.73
N LYS A 37 35.51 -12.45 4.60
CA LYS A 37 35.93 -11.07 4.27
C LYS A 37 35.06 -10.03 4.96
N GLN A 38 35.07 -10.00 6.29
CA GLN A 38 34.37 -8.97 7.04
C GLN A 38 35.14 -7.64 6.96
N THR A 39 34.55 -6.62 6.34
CA THR A 39 35.21 -5.33 6.08
C THR A 39 34.65 -4.18 6.92
N LEU A 40 33.40 -4.27 7.39
CA LEU A 40 32.71 -3.20 8.12
C LEU A 40 31.80 -3.76 9.21
N ASP A 41 31.75 -3.05 10.35
CA ASP A 41 30.78 -3.27 11.42
C ASP A 41 29.43 -2.66 11.02
N VAL A 42 28.57 -3.48 10.41
CA VAL A 42 27.29 -3.03 9.86
C VAL A 42 26.26 -2.64 10.95
N LYS A 43 26.47 -3.08 12.19
CA LYS A 43 25.59 -2.76 13.33
C LYS A 43 25.54 -1.26 13.61
N LYS A 44 26.64 -0.55 13.38
CA LYS A 44 26.74 0.92 13.54
C LYS A 44 25.75 1.70 12.66
N PHE A 45 25.28 1.11 11.56
CA PHE A 45 24.30 1.73 10.66
C PHE A 45 22.84 1.43 11.02
N GLY A 46 22.63 0.56 12.01
CA GLY A 46 21.31 0.11 12.46
C GLY A 46 20.88 -1.23 11.87
N ALA A 47 21.81 -2.07 11.40
CA ALA A 47 21.49 -3.44 11.01
C ALA A 47 21.00 -4.23 12.23
N GLU A 48 19.74 -4.70 12.15
CA GLU A 48 19.13 -5.61 13.13
C GLU A 48 19.27 -7.08 12.69
N VAL A 49 19.70 -7.33 11.45
CA VAL A 49 19.85 -8.65 10.83
C VAL A 49 20.87 -8.54 9.69
N VAL A 50 21.60 -9.62 9.43
CA VAL A 50 22.53 -9.75 8.30
C VAL A 50 22.26 -11.04 7.55
N ILE A 51 22.76 -11.15 6.32
CA ILE A 51 22.74 -12.40 5.56
C ILE A 51 24.15 -12.80 5.15
N THR A 52 24.46 -14.09 5.17
CA THR A 52 25.70 -14.67 4.65
C THR A 52 25.38 -15.90 3.79
N ASN A 53 26.38 -16.57 3.25
CA ASN A 53 26.20 -17.69 2.32
C ASN A 53 26.75 -18.99 2.92
N ALA A 54 25.85 -19.93 3.23
CA ALA A 54 26.19 -21.21 3.83
C ALA A 54 27.02 -22.09 2.90
N TYR A 55 26.77 -22.03 1.58
CA TYR A 55 27.54 -22.81 0.61
C TYR A 55 29.01 -22.38 0.53
N ILE A 56 29.31 -21.08 0.60
CA ILE A 56 30.71 -20.61 0.66
C ILE A 56 31.41 -21.17 1.91
N MET A 57 30.73 -21.16 3.06
CA MET A 57 31.27 -21.73 4.30
C MET A 57 31.44 -23.25 4.18
N TYR A 58 30.48 -23.95 3.57
CA TYR A 58 30.53 -25.40 3.39
C TYR A 58 31.66 -25.85 2.47
N LYS A 59 31.91 -25.11 1.38
CA LYS A 59 32.90 -25.48 0.36
C LYS A 59 34.33 -25.17 0.77
N ASN A 60 34.55 -24.11 1.55
CA ASN A 60 35.88 -23.72 1.99
C ASN A 60 36.25 -24.48 3.28
N GLU A 61 37.24 -25.36 3.21
CA GLU A 61 37.63 -26.23 4.33
C GLU A 61 37.96 -25.46 5.62
N ASP A 62 38.68 -24.34 5.51
CA ASP A 62 39.06 -23.52 6.68
C ASP A 62 37.82 -22.83 7.31
N LEU A 63 36.95 -22.24 6.48
CA LEU A 63 35.71 -21.63 6.96
C LEU A 63 34.76 -22.68 7.55
N ARG A 64 34.66 -23.85 6.91
CA ARG A 64 33.84 -24.97 7.39
C ARG A 64 34.30 -25.44 8.75
N ALA A 65 35.60 -25.67 8.93
CA ALA A 65 36.15 -26.10 10.21
C ALA A 65 35.87 -25.06 11.30
N LYS A 66 36.15 -23.79 11.01
CA LYS A 66 35.93 -22.70 11.96
C LYS A 66 34.46 -22.52 12.35
N VAL A 67 33.54 -22.52 11.38
CA VAL A 67 32.11 -22.31 11.66
C VAL A 67 31.48 -23.50 12.39
N LEU A 68 31.99 -24.72 12.18
CA LEU A 68 31.54 -25.91 12.93
C LEU A 68 32.04 -25.91 14.38
N GLU A 69 33.17 -25.26 14.66
CA GLU A 69 33.72 -25.14 16.01
C GLU A 69 33.09 -23.97 16.79
N GLU A 70 32.96 -22.80 16.15
CA GLU A 70 32.59 -21.55 16.82
C GLU A 70 31.13 -21.11 16.56
N GLY A 71 30.49 -21.63 15.51
CA GLY A 71 29.17 -21.20 15.05
C GLY A 71 29.21 -19.97 14.14
N VAL A 72 28.09 -19.70 13.46
CA VAL A 72 27.99 -18.63 12.45
C VAL A 72 28.05 -17.23 13.07
N HIS A 73 27.55 -17.04 14.29
CA HIS A 73 27.55 -15.74 14.96
C HIS A 73 28.96 -15.25 15.30
N GLU A 74 29.83 -16.15 15.78
CA GLU A 74 31.23 -15.83 16.08
C GLU A 74 32.04 -15.66 14.78
N LEU A 75 31.80 -16.49 13.77
CA LEU A 75 32.49 -16.35 12.48
C LEU A 75 32.20 -15.01 11.80
N ILE A 76 30.94 -14.56 11.83
CA ILE A 76 30.47 -13.32 11.20
C ILE A 76 30.67 -12.11 12.12
N ASP A 77 30.97 -12.32 13.41
CA ASP A 77 31.03 -11.30 14.46
C ASP A 77 29.76 -10.42 14.45
N PHE A 78 28.59 -11.07 14.50
CA PHE A 78 27.30 -10.40 14.57
C PHE A 78 26.39 -11.02 15.64
N PRO A 79 26.06 -10.28 16.72
CA PRO A 79 25.33 -10.83 17.86
C PRO A 79 23.81 -10.87 17.66
N GLY A 80 23.31 -10.42 16.51
CA GLY A 80 21.89 -10.42 16.18
C GLY A 80 21.52 -11.55 15.21
N PRO A 81 20.26 -11.55 14.70
CA PRO A 81 19.78 -12.51 13.72
C PRO A 81 20.68 -12.65 12.48
N ILE A 82 21.01 -13.88 12.09
CA ILE A 82 21.75 -14.21 10.87
C ILE A 82 20.90 -15.10 9.95
N VAL A 83 20.69 -14.62 8.73
CA VAL A 83 20.11 -15.39 7.63
C VAL A 83 21.22 -16.05 6.84
N THR A 84 21.01 -17.29 6.36
CA THR A 84 21.93 -17.92 5.41
C THR A 84 21.25 -18.27 4.10
N ASP A 85 21.88 -17.87 3.00
CA ASP A 85 21.56 -18.36 1.65
C ASP A 85 22.16 -19.77 1.45
N SER A 86 21.44 -20.61 0.71
CA SER A 86 21.79 -22.00 0.37
C SER A 86 22.87 -22.12 -0.71
N GLY A 87 23.24 -21.02 -1.35
CA GLY A 87 24.18 -21.02 -2.49
C GLY A 87 23.50 -20.99 -3.85
N SER A 88 22.21 -20.66 -3.90
CA SER A 88 21.42 -20.59 -5.13
C SER A 88 22.00 -19.54 -6.09
N PHE A 89 22.58 -18.45 -5.58
CA PHE A 89 23.32 -17.49 -6.42
C PHE A 89 24.49 -18.15 -7.18
N GLN A 90 25.25 -19.05 -6.55
CA GLN A 90 26.32 -19.80 -7.22
C GLN A 90 25.76 -20.79 -8.26
N LEU A 91 24.58 -21.35 -8.03
CA LEU A 91 23.88 -22.16 -9.04
C LEU A 91 23.54 -21.32 -10.28
N SER A 92 23.09 -20.08 -10.10
CA SER A 92 22.82 -19.13 -11.19
C SER A 92 24.08 -18.77 -11.98
N GLU A 93 25.18 -18.46 -11.29
CA GLU A 93 26.41 -17.97 -11.91
C GLU A 93 27.25 -19.09 -12.55
N TYR A 94 27.34 -20.25 -11.91
CA TYR A 94 28.25 -21.33 -12.30
C TYR A 94 27.55 -22.57 -12.86
N GLY A 95 26.22 -22.67 -12.74
CA GLY A 95 25.42 -23.76 -13.30
C GLY A 95 25.40 -25.06 -12.51
N ASP A 96 26.18 -25.17 -11.42
CA ASP A 96 26.19 -26.35 -10.55
C ASP A 96 26.58 -25.98 -9.10
N VAL A 97 26.07 -26.73 -8.12
CA VAL A 97 26.41 -26.65 -6.70
C VAL A 97 26.68 -28.06 -6.19
N GLU A 98 27.88 -28.30 -5.66
CA GLU A 98 28.32 -29.60 -5.14
C GLU A 98 27.79 -29.86 -3.71
N VAL A 99 26.49 -29.63 -3.48
CA VAL A 99 25.81 -29.94 -2.21
C VAL A 99 24.35 -30.30 -2.48
N THR A 100 23.83 -31.30 -1.78
CA THR A 100 22.41 -31.63 -1.83
C THR A 100 21.58 -30.66 -0.98
N ASN A 101 20.27 -30.58 -1.26
CA ASN A 101 19.36 -29.75 -0.47
C ASN A 101 19.30 -30.21 1.00
N LYS A 102 19.26 -31.51 1.26
CA LYS A 102 19.36 -32.06 2.62
C LYS A 102 20.65 -31.63 3.34
N GLU A 103 21.81 -31.84 2.73
CA GLU A 103 23.10 -31.53 3.36
C GLU A 103 23.24 -30.04 3.71
N ILE A 104 22.77 -29.13 2.86
CA ILE A 104 22.88 -27.70 3.14
C ILE A 104 21.90 -27.25 4.24
N ILE A 105 20.71 -27.85 4.36
CA ILE A 105 19.79 -27.57 5.47
C ILE A 105 20.39 -28.05 6.80
N GLU A 106 20.86 -29.29 6.85
CA GLU A 106 21.52 -29.85 8.04
C GLU A 106 22.74 -29.01 8.43
N PHE A 107 23.53 -28.56 7.46
CA PHE A 107 24.68 -27.69 7.72
C PHE A 107 24.28 -26.33 8.31
N GLN A 108 23.22 -25.68 7.78
CA GLN A 108 22.72 -24.41 8.30
C GLN A 108 22.26 -24.53 9.76
N GLU A 109 21.59 -25.63 10.10
CA GLU A 109 21.18 -25.90 11.48
C GLU A 109 22.39 -26.14 12.41
N LEU A 110 23.36 -26.95 11.95
CA LEU A 110 24.57 -27.25 12.73
C LEU A 110 25.40 -26.01 13.07
N ILE A 111 25.47 -25.03 12.17
CA ILE A 111 26.24 -23.80 12.39
C ILE A 111 25.48 -22.75 13.22
N GLY A 112 24.24 -23.02 13.61
CA GLY A 112 23.43 -22.12 14.43
C GLY A 112 22.84 -20.94 13.67
N THR A 113 22.48 -21.12 12.39
CA THR A 113 21.72 -20.12 11.62
C THR A 113 20.38 -19.80 12.29
N ASP A 114 19.96 -18.53 12.31
CA ASP A 114 18.61 -18.15 12.77
C ASP A 114 17.54 -18.46 11.74
N ILE A 115 17.77 -18.09 10.47
CA ILE A 115 16.85 -18.34 9.35
C ILE A 115 17.64 -18.90 8.16
N GLY A 116 17.46 -20.18 7.85
CA GLY A 116 18.07 -20.82 6.69
C GLY A 116 17.27 -20.62 5.41
N THR A 117 17.80 -21.13 4.29
CA THR A 117 17.12 -21.12 2.99
C THR A 117 17.19 -22.50 2.35
N SER A 118 16.08 -22.97 1.77
CA SER A 118 16.03 -24.18 0.94
C SER A 118 16.76 -23.98 -0.38
N LEU A 119 17.38 -25.02 -0.94
CA LEU A 119 18.15 -24.95 -2.18
C LEU A 119 17.24 -24.84 -3.43
N ASP A 120 16.75 -23.65 -3.73
CA ASP A 120 15.92 -23.35 -4.90
C ASP A 120 16.74 -23.29 -6.21
N ILE A 121 16.06 -23.38 -7.36
CA ILE A 121 16.67 -23.10 -8.66
C ILE A 121 16.29 -21.68 -9.11
N PRO A 122 17.24 -20.73 -9.16
CA PRO A 122 16.97 -19.36 -9.59
C PRO A 122 16.84 -19.27 -11.10
N THR A 123 15.69 -19.68 -11.63
CA THR A 123 15.38 -19.63 -13.06
C THR A 123 15.49 -18.19 -13.60
N PRO A 124 16.45 -17.90 -14.51
CA PRO A 124 16.65 -16.55 -15.02
C PRO A 124 15.41 -15.99 -15.74
N PRO A 125 15.28 -14.65 -15.85
CA PRO A 125 14.25 -14.02 -16.66
C PRO A 125 14.27 -14.48 -18.13
N TYR A 126 13.10 -14.52 -18.76
CA TYR A 126 12.91 -14.73 -20.21
C TYR A 126 13.44 -16.07 -20.77
N VAL A 127 13.60 -17.10 -19.93
CA VAL A 127 13.88 -18.46 -20.41
C VAL A 127 12.66 -19.07 -21.11
N LYS A 128 12.86 -20.18 -21.83
CA LYS A 128 11.75 -20.96 -22.39
C LYS A 128 10.85 -21.49 -21.27
N ARG A 129 9.54 -21.49 -21.51
CA ARG A 129 8.53 -21.95 -20.53
C ARG A 129 8.80 -23.36 -20.02
N ASP A 130 9.08 -24.32 -20.91
CA ASP A 130 9.41 -25.71 -20.53
C ASP A 130 10.60 -25.83 -19.58
N ARG A 131 11.57 -24.91 -19.65
CA ARG A 131 12.70 -24.86 -18.72
C ARG A 131 12.25 -24.34 -17.37
N ALA A 132 11.49 -23.24 -17.35
CA ALA A 132 10.98 -22.64 -16.12
C ALA A 132 10.06 -23.61 -15.35
N GLU A 133 9.23 -24.39 -16.04
CA GLU A 133 8.37 -25.40 -15.43
C GLU A 133 9.18 -26.51 -14.75
N LYS A 134 10.17 -27.08 -15.45
CA LYS A 134 11.03 -28.13 -14.90
C LYS A 134 11.85 -27.67 -13.70
N GLU A 135 12.44 -26.47 -13.78
CA GLU A 135 13.22 -25.92 -12.67
C GLU A 135 12.33 -25.57 -11.47
N LEU A 136 11.09 -25.14 -11.71
CA LEU A 136 10.09 -24.90 -10.68
C LEU A 136 9.65 -26.20 -10.00
N GLU A 137 9.42 -27.28 -10.75
CA GLU A 137 9.11 -28.60 -10.19
C GLU A 137 10.18 -29.05 -9.18
N ILE A 138 11.46 -28.96 -9.56
CA ILE A 138 12.58 -29.30 -8.67
C ILE A 138 12.61 -28.38 -7.43
N THR A 139 12.35 -27.08 -7.61
CA THR A 139 12.29 -26.12 -6.49
C THR A 139 11.20 -26.51 -5.49
N ILE A 140 10.02 -26.92 -5.96
CA ILE A 140 8.91 -27.37 -5.09
C ILE A 140 9.23 -28.70 -4.40
N GLU A 141 9.88 -29.65 -5.11
CA GLU A 141 10.32 -30.92 -4.52
C GLU A 141 11.32 -30.69 -3.38
N ARG A 142 12.30 -29.79 -3.58
CA ARG A 142 13.29 -29.44 -2.56
C ARG A 142 12.68 -28.67 -1.39
N ALA A 143 11.67 -27.83 -1.62
CA ALA A 143 10.93 -27.19 -0.54
C ALA A 143 10.23 -28.24 0.35
N LYS A 144 9.61 -29.27 -0.25
CA LYS A 144 8.99 -30.37 0.53
C LYS A 144 10.03 -31.13 1.35
N GLU A 145 11.15 -31.51 0.73
CA GLU A 145 12.25 -32.19 1.42
C GLU A 145 12.81 -31.34 2.57
N ALA A 146 12.94 -30.03 2.39
CA ALA A 146 13.49 -29.15 3.40
C ALA A 146 12.63 -29.08 4.67
N ILE A 147 11.30 -29.21 4.55
CA ILE A 147 10.40 -29.31 5.72
C ILE A 147 10.55 -30.65 6.44
N GLU A 148 10.78 -31.74 5.71
CA GLU A 148 10.98 -33.06 6.31
C GLU A 148 12.32 -33.18 7.05
N VAL A 149 13.34 -32.46 6.57
CA VAL A 149 14.71 -32.53 7.09
C VAL A 149 14.98 -31.52 8.19
N ARG A 150 14.40 -30.31 8.15
CA ARG A 150 14.67 -29.27 9.16
C ARG A 150 14.28 -29.76 10.56
N GLY A 151 15.13 -29.50 11.55
CA GLY A 151 14.74 -29.57 12.96
C GLY A 151 13.99 -28.30 13.38
N ASP A 152 14.60 -27.51 14.27
CA ASP A 152 14.00 -26.28 14.82
C ASP A 152 14.39 -25.02 14.01
N LEU A 153 15.17 -25.18 12.94
CA LEU A 153 15.64 -24.09 12.08
C LEU A 153 14.45 -23.38 11.39
N MET A 154 14.33 -22.07 11.62
CA MET A 154 13.42 -21.25 10.81
C MET A 154 13.90 -21.25 9.36
N LEU A 155 12.99 -21.35 8.40
CA LEU A 155 13.37 -21.60 7.02
C LEU A 155 12.64 -20.72 6.01
N ASN A 156 13.40 -20.22 5.05
CA ASN A 156 12.92 -19.55 3.86
C ASN A 156 12.60 -20.57 2.76
N SER A 157 11.50 -20.33 2.02
CA SER A 157 11.22 -20.99 0.75
C SER A 157 11.00 -19.98 -0.35
N VAL A 158 11.77 -20.10 -1.43
CA VAL A 158 11.89 -19.05 -2.46
C VAL A 158 10.86 -19.25 -3.58
N VAL A 159 10.08 -18.22 -3.85
CA VAL A 159 9.19 -18.18 -5.02
C VAL A 159 10.02 -18.03 -6.29
N GLN A 160 9.86 -18.98 -7.20
CA GLN A 160 10.49 -19.01 -8.53
C GLN A 160 9.44 -19.05 -9.65
N GLY A 161 9.89 -19.08 -10.91
CA GLY A 161 9.00 -19.08 -12.08
C GLY A 161 9.38 -18.10 -13.18
N SER A 162 10.62 -17.58 -13.19
CA SER A 162 11.10 -16.62 -14.20
C SER A 162 10.18 -15.39 -14.29
N THR A 163 9.87 -14.93 -15.50
CA THR A 163 8.94 -13.81 -15.79
C THR A 163 7.50 -14.29 -16.07
N PHE A 164 7.16 -15.55 -15.79
CA PHE A 164 5.83 -16.10 -16.04
C PHE A 164 4.94 -15.92 -14.81
N ALA A 165 3.96 -15.02 -14.90
CA ALA A 165 3.08 -14.69 -13.77
C ALA A 165 2.26 -15.88 -13.25
N ASP A 166 1.86 -16.81 -14.12
CA ASP A 166 1.15 -18.05 -13.77
C ASP A 166 2.04 -19.01 -12.97
N LEU A 167 3.32 -19.14 -13.36
CA LEU A 167 4.28 -19.97 -12.63
C LEU A 167 4.63 -19.35 -11.27
N ARG A 168 4.81 -18.03 -11.21
CA ARG A 168 5.02 -17.29 -9.96
C ARG A 168 3.84 -17.46 -8.99
N SER A 169 2.62 -17.39 -9.51
CA SER A 169 1.39 -17.59 -8.72
C SER A 169 1.32 -19.02 -8.19
N THR A 170 1.47 -20.01 -9.08
CA THR A 170 1.45 -21.44 -8.71
C THR A 170 2.51 -21.78 -7.65
N CYS A 171 3.72 -21.26 -7.81
CA CYS A 171 4.80 -21.45 -6.85
C CYS A 171 4.45 -20.85 -5.49
N ALA A 172 4.01 -19.58 -5.46
CA ALA A 172 3.61 -18.88 -4.25
C ALA A 172 2.48 -19.58 -3.50
N GLU A 173 1.43 -20.02 -4.20
CA GLU A 173 0.33 -20.80 -3.60
C GLU A 173 0.84 -22.12 -3.01
N THR A 174 1.69 -22.83 -3.76
CA THR A 174 2.17 -24.16 -3.37
C THR A 174 3.05 -24.10 -2.13
N ILE A 175 4.05 -23.22 -2.11
CA ILE A 175 4.97 -23.10 -0.96
C ILE A 175 4.35 -22.31 0.18
N GLY A 176 3.43 -21.38 -0.13
CA GLY A 176 2.68 -20.58 0.85
C GLY A 176 1.76 -21.42 1.73
N ALA A 177 1.29 -22.57 1.23
CA ALA A 177 0.54 -23.55 2.00
C ALA A 177 1.42 -24.44 2.90
N MET A 178 2.75 -24.36 2.77
CA MET A 178 3.70 -25.12 3.56
C MET A 178 4.20 -24.31 4.77
N ASP A 179 4.69 -24.96 5.82
CA ASP A 179 5.01 -24.30 7.09
C ASP A 179 6.37 -23.57 7.10
N PHE A 180 6.62 -22.66 6.17
CA PHE A 180 7.84 -21.83 6.17
C PHE A 180 7.68 -20.54 6.97
N GLU A 181 8.80 -19.97 7.39
CA GLU A 181 8.82 -18.76 8.20
C GLU A 181 8.78 -17.48 7.37
N CYS A 182 9.37 -17.49 6.19
CA CYS A 182 9.47 -16.34 5.30
C CYS A 182 9.55 -16.81 3.83
N TYR A 183 9.06 -15.98 2.92
CA TYR A 183 9.00 -16.30 1.49
C TYR A 183 9.76 -15.28 0.66
N PRO A 184 11.01 -15.60 0.26
CA PRO A 184 11.73 -14.78 -0.69
C PRO A 184 11.16 -14.86 -2.11
N ILE A 185 11.30 -13.79 -2.88
CA ILE A 185 10.96 -13.72 -4.31
C ILE A 185 12.28 -13.70 -5.06
N GLY A 186 12.63 -14.83 -5.66
CA GLY A 186 13.95 -15.08 -6.24
C GLY A 186 14.08 -14.76 -7.73
N ALA A 187 15.32 -14.83 -8.23
CA ALA A 187 15.69 -14.63 -9.63
C ALA A 187 15.27 -13.26 -10.25
N VAL A 188 15.15 -12.23 -9.40
CA VAL A 188 14.77 -10.87 -9.83
C VAL A 188 15.95 -9.91 -9.97
N VAL A 189 17.15 -10.29 -9.51
CA VAL A 189 18.37 -9.46 -9.64
C VAL A 189 18.63 -9.01 -11.08
N PRO A 190 18.59 -9.90 -12.10
CA PRO A 190 18.84 -9.48 -13.48
C PRO A 190 17.83 -8.45 -14.01
N LEU A 191 16.57 -8.49 -13.51
CA LEU A 191 15.56 -7.48 -13.86
C LEU A 191 15.94 -6.11 -13.28
N MET A 192 16.39 -6.06 -12.03
CA MET A 192 16.81 -4.81 -11.39
C MET A 192 18.08 -4.22 -12.00
N GLU A 193 19.07 -5.06 -12.33
CA GLU A 193 20.31 -4.61 -12.99
C GLU A 193 20.06 -4.10 -14.41
N SER A 194 19.09 -4.69 -15.11
CA SER A 194 18.67 -4.29 -16.46
C SER A 194 17.57 -3.22 -16.46
N TYR A 195 17.24 -2.65 -15.29
CA TYR A 195 16.19 -1.64 -15.09
C TYR A 195 14.80 -2.06 -15.64
N LYS A 196 14.48 -3.35 -15.64
CA LYS A 196 13.18 -3.91 -16.06
C LYS A 196 12.16 -3.88 -14.93
N TYR A 197 11.91 -2.68 -14.38
CA TYR A 197 11.06 -2.54 -13.20
C TYR A 197 9.57 -2.79 -13.46
N SER A 198 9.10 -2.62 -14.70
CA SER A 198 7.73 -3.05 -15.07
C SER A 198 7.54 -4.55 -14.87
N ASP A 199 8.48 -5.36 -15.39
CA ASP A 199 8.45 -6.82 -15.24
C ASP A 199 8.68 -7.24 -13.77
N LEU A 200 9.51 -6.49 -13.04
CA LEU A 200 9.67 -6.68 -11.59
C LEU A 200 8.34 -6.53 -10.85
N VAL A 201 7.53 -5.51 -11.20
CA VAL A 201 6.20 -5.31 -10.61
C VAL A 201 5.31 -6.52 -10.88
N ASP A 202 5.28 -7.03 -12.11
CA ASP A 202 4.45 -8.20 -12.44
C ASP A 202 4.88 -9.45 -11.68
N VAL A 203 6.20 -9.72 -11.61
CA VAL A 203 6.74 -10.84 -10.86
C VAL A 203 6.41 -10.73 -9.37
N VAL A 204 6.64 -9.57 -8.77
CA VAL A 204 6.38 -9.36 -7.34
C VAL A 204 4.89 -9.45 -7.04
N MET A 205 4.04 -8.78 -7.81
CA MET A 205 2.59 -8.80 -7.56
C MET A 205 1.97 -10.17 -7.81
N ALA A 206 2.45 -10.93 -8.81
CA ALA A 206 2.01 -12.31 -9.04
C ALA A 206 2.37 -13.25 -7.87
N SER A 207 3.51 -13.02 -7.22
CA SER A 207 3.93 -13.77 -6.03
C SER A 207 3.18 -13.31 -4.77
N VAL A 208 3.26 -12.01 -4.44
CA VAL A 208 2.76 -11.47 -3.17
C VAL A 208 1.28 -11.73 -2.94
N LYS A 209 0.44 -11.59 -3.97
CA LYS A 209 -1.02 -11.77 -3.84
C LYS A 209 -1.44 -13.20 -3.45
N ASN A 210 -0.52 -14.16 -3.60
CA ASN A 210 -0.74 -15.58 -3.38
C ASN A 210 0.09 -16.13 -2.20
N LEU A 211 0.87 -15.28 -1.54
CA LEU A 211 1.61 -15.62 -0.34
C LEU A 211 0.80 -15.27 0.90
N PRO A 212 0.88 -16.08 1.98
CA PRO A 212 0.19 -15.79 3.23
C PRO A 212 0.56 -14.40 3.78
N ASP A 213 -0.43 -13.66 4.24
CA ASP A 213 -0.23 -12.33 4.80
C ASP A 213 0.53 -12.37 6.13
N SER A 214 0.37 -13.44 6.91
CA SER A 214 0.96 -13.68 8.22
C SER A 214 2.46 -13.95 8.19
N LYS A 215 3.07 -13.96 7.01
CA LYS A 215 4.48 -14.31 6.81
C LYS A 215 5.23 -13.16 6.13
N PRO A 216 6.48 -12.87 6.53
CA PRO A 216 7.32 -11.88 5.86
C PRO A 216 7.62 -12.26 4.41
N ARG A 217 7.70 -11.24 3.56
CA ARG A 217 8.01 -11.36 2.13
C ARG A 217 9.37 -10.73 1.86
N HIS A 218 10.29 -11.46 1.24
CA HIS A 218 11.68 -11.01 1.04
C HIS A 218 11.96 -10.78 -0.45
N LEU A 219 12.29 -9.55 -0.87
CA LEU A 219 12.72 -9.31 -2.24
C LEU A 219 14.23 -9.59 -2.36
N MET A 220 14.57 -10.79 -2.83
CA MET A 220 15.93 -11.32 -2.76
C MET A 220 16.87 -10.60 -3.75
N GLY A 221 18.01 -10.14 -3.25
CA GLY A 221 19.02 -9.35 -3.96
C GLY A 221 18.63 -7.88 -4.23
N ALA A 222 17.47 -7.42 -3.76
CA ALA A 222 17.05 -6.03 -3.91
C ALA A 222 17.75 -5.14 -2.89
N GLY A 223 18.81 -4.47 -3.35
CA GLY A 223 19.71 -3.77 -2.46
C GLY A 223 19.94 -2.28 -2.71
N HIS A 224 19.45 -1.77 -3.83
CA HIS A 224 19.64 -0.37 -4.18
C HIS A 224 18.49 0.49 -3.62
N PRO A 225 18.75 1.58 -2.88
CA PRO A 225 17.71 2.34 -2.18
C PRO A 225 16.62 2.89 -3.09
N MET A 226 16.92 3.10 -4.37
CA MET A 226 15.95 3.53 -5.37
C MET A 226 14.74 2.59 -5.56
N VAL A 227 14.86 1.30 -5.23
CA VAL A 227 13.75 0.33 -5.43
C VAL A 227 12.94 0.09 -4.15
N PHE A 228 13.43 0.49 -2.98
CA PHE A 228 12.84 0.09 -1.70
C PHE A 228 11.40 0.59 -1.54
N ALA A 229 11.12 1.86 -1.86
CA ALA A 229 9.78 2.41 -1.68
C ALA A 229 8.74 1.66 -2.53
N LEU A 230 9.04 1.41 -3.81
CA LEU A 230 8.17 0.68 -4.72
C LEU A 230 7.95 -0.77 -4.26
N ALA A 231 9.03 -1.47 -3.88
CA ALA A 231 8.94 -2.85 -3.40
C ALA A 231 8.13 -2.97 -2.09
N VAL A 232 8.30 -2.03 -1.16
CA VAL A 232 7.50 -2.00 0.08
C VAL A 232 6.03 -1.70 -0.24
N ALA A 233 5.72 -0.81 -1.19
CA ALA A 233 4.35 -0.56 -1.60
C ALA A 233 3.66 -1.77 -2.26
N MET A 234 4.44 -2.69 -2.82
CA MET A 234 3.98 -4.00 -3.30
C MET A 234 3.91 -5.07 -2.19
N GLY A 235 4.27 -4.74 -0.94
CA GLY A 235 4.16 -5.63 0.21
C GLY A 235 5.42 -6.42 0.59
N CYS A 236 6.61 -6.06 0.06
CA CYS A 236 7.87 -6.65 0.51
C CYS A 236 8.31 -6.11 1.89
N ASP A 237 8.76 -7.00 2.76
CA ASP A 237 9.16 -6.73 4.15
C ASP A 237 10.67 -6.78 4.38
N LEU A 238 11.39 -7.61 3.60
CA LEU A 238 12.83 -7.84 3.76
C LEU A 238 13.56 -7.62 2.44
N PHE A 239 14.79 -7.14 2.55
CA PHE A 239 15.71 -6.81 1.47
C PHE A 239 17.09 -7.31 1.84
N ASP A 240 17.88 -7.75 0.88
CA ASP A 240 19.29 -8.07 1.10
C ASP A 240 20.19 -7.49 0.02
N SER A 241 21.46 -7.23 0.38
CA SER A 241 22.40 -6.68 -0.59
C SER A 241 23.88 -6.82 -0.27
N ALA A 242 24.64 -7.24 -1.28
CA ALA A 242 26.08 -6.99 -1.40
C ALA A 242 26.39 -5.69 -2.17
N ALA A 243 25.38 -5.02 -2.75
CA ALA A 243 25.58 -3.86 -3.62
C ALA A 243 26.31 -2.72 -2.92
N TYR A 244 26.11 -2.52 -1.61
CA TYR A 244 26.78 -1.45 -0.86
C TYR A 244 28.31 -1.51 -0.96
N ILE A 245 28.89 -2.72 -0.92
CA ILE A 245 30.34 -2.94 -1.00
C ILE A 245 30.81 -3.17 -2.44
N LEU A 246 30.02 -3.86 -3.26
CA LEU A 246 30.34 -4.08 -4.68
C LEU A 246 30.37 -2.74 -5.45
N TYR A 247 29.41 -1.85 -5.18
CA TYR A 247 29.40 -0.51 -5.78
C TYR A 247 30.58 0.31 -5.27
N ALA A 248 30.91 0.20 -3.99
CA ALA A 248 32.06 0.89 -3.42
C ALA A 248 33.39 0.44 -4.06
N GLN A 249 33.56 -0.86 -4.35
CA GLN A 249 34.72 -1.40 -5.07
C GLN A 249 34.89 -0.78 -6.47
N ASP A 250 33.77 -0.43 -7.10
CA ASP A 250 33.70 0.25 -8.39
C ASP A 250 33.65 1.78 -8.30
N ASN A 251 33.91 2.35 -7.11
CA ASN A 251 33.81 3.78 -6.82
C ASN A 251 32.43 4.40 -7.14
N ARG A 252 31.35 3.68 -6.79
CA ARG A 252 29.96 4.09 -7.02
C ARG A 252 29.23 4.41 -5.71
N PHE A 253 28.57 5.56 -5.69
CA PHE A 253 27.74 6.05 -4.60
C PHE A 253 26.27 5.77 -4.88
N MET A 254 25.62 5.10 -3.96
CA MET A 254 24.19 4.78 -4.01
C MET A 254 23.39 5.95 -3.40
N MET A 255 22.28 6.30 -4.06
CA MET A 255 21.33 7.33 -3.64
C MET A 255 19.90 6.83 -3.87
N PRO A 256 18.89 7.34 -3.15
CA PRO A 256 17.50 6.97 -3.39
C PRO A 256 17.02 7.34 -4.81
N THR A 257 17.74 8.23 -5.50
CA THR A 257 17.46 8.68 -6.86
C THR A 257 18.31 8.00 -7.94
N GLY A 258 19.21 7.10 -7.58
CA GLY A 258 20.09 6.40 -8.53
C GLY A 258 21.53 6.26 -8.05
N THR A 259 22.48 6.17 -8.97
CA THR A 259 23.88 5.92 -8.66
C THR A 259 24.78 7.00 -9.28
N TYR A 260 25.74 7.49 -8.49
CA TYR A 260 26.81 8.36 -8.98
C TYR A 260 28.13 7.60 -9.08
N LYS A 261 28.93 7.91 -10.09
CA LYS A 261 30.32 7.42 -10.21
C LYS A 261 31.27 8.48 -9.68
N LEU A 262 32.22 8.10 -8.81
CA LEU A 262 33.15 9.03 -8.20
C LEU A 262 33.90 9.87 -9.24
N GLN A 263 34.30 9.30 -10.37
CA GLN A 263 35.02 10.04 -11.42
C GLN A 263 34.22 11.21 -12.01
N ASN A 264 32.89 11.23 -11.86
CA ASN A 264 32.02 12.26 -12.42
C ASN A 264 31.56 13.29 -11.38
N LEU A 265 31.82 13.05 -10.08
CA LEU A 265 31.36 13.94 -9.02
C LEU A 265 32.23 15.19 -8.90
N VAL A 266 31.61 16.36 -8.90
CA VAL A 266 32.29 17.63 -8.60
C VAL A 266 32.03 18.06 -7.15
N GLU A 267 30.88 17.65 -6.59
CA GLU A 267 30.45 17.93 -5.23
C GLU A 267 29.88 16.64 -4.60
N MET A 268 29.96 16.52 -3.27
CA MET A 268 29.37 15.39 -2.56
C MET A 268 27.84 15.54 -2.47
N PRO A 269 27.06 14.53 -2.91
CA PRO A 269 25.61 14.68 -3.10
C PRO A 269 24.76 14.35 -1.85
N CYS A 270 25.37 14.28 -0.65
CA CYS A 270 24.68 13.81 0.56
C CYS A 270 25.18 14.54 1.81
N SER A 271 24.46 14.38 2.92
CA SER A 271 24.80 14.95 4.24
C SER A 271 25.28 13.91 5.25
N CYS A 272 25.68 12.71 4.79
CA CYS A 272 26.29 11.70 5.67
C CYS A 272 27.71 12.12 6.09
N ARG A 273 28.26 11.48 7.14
CA ARG A 273 29.61 11.78 7.65
C ARG A 273 30.66 11.84 6.54
N VAL A 274 30.67 10.85 5.65
CA VAL A 274 31.62 10.76 4.53
C VAL A 274 31.48 11.98 3.62
N CYS A 275 30.27 12.30 3.16
CA CYS A 275 30.02 13.42 2.27
C CYS A 275 30.25 14.80 2.91
N THR A 276 30.17 14.93 4.23
CA THR A 276 30.46 16.18 4.94
C THR A 276 31.92 16.33 5.35
N SER A 277 32.69 15.25 5.36
CA SER A 277 34.09 15.23 5.80
C SER A 277 35.09 15.21 4.65
N TYR A 278 34.69 14.80 3.45
CA TYR A 278 35.57 14.62 2.31
C TYR A 278 34.95 15.24 1.05
N THR A 279 35.80 15.70 0.15
CA THR A 279 35.42 16.09 -1.22
C THR A 279 35.60 14.91 -2.19
N PRO A 280 35.04 14.99 -3.42
CA PRO A 280 35.32 13.97 -4.44
C PRO A 280 36.81 13.82 -4.76
N ASP A 281 37.58 14.91 -4.74
CA ASP A 281 39.02 14.90 -5.04
C ASP A 281 39.84 14.25 -3.91
N ASP A 282 39.44 14.45 -2.65
CA ASP A 282 40.04 13.73 -1.51
C ASP A 282 39.92 12.22 -1.72
N LEU A 283 38.71 11.74 -2.03
CA LEU A 283 38.46 10.31 -2.23
C LEU A 283 39.18 9.74 -3.45
N ARG A 284 39.29 10.49 -4.55
CA ARG A 284 40.07 10.08 -5.74
C ARG A 284 41.55 9.90 -5.42
N SER A 285 42.07 10.73 -4.54
CA SER A 285 43.48 10.74 -4.14
C SER A 285 43.83 9.66 -3.11
N MET A 286 42.83 9.07 -2.45
CA MET A 286 43.02 7.98 -1.48
C MET A 286 43.39 6.64 -2.12
N ASP A 287 44.03 5.80 -1.33
CA ASP A 287 44.23 4.39 -1.61
C ASP A 287 42.89 3.67 -1.83
N LYS A 288 42.91 2.66 -2.71
CA LYS A 288 41.67 1.99 -3.17
C LYS A 288 40.88 1.39 -2.00
N GLU A 289 41.55 0.78 -1.03
CA GLU A 289 40.91 0.13 0.10
C GLU A 289 40.26 1.14 1.05
N GLU A 290 40.96 2.20 1.43
CA GLU A 290 40.42 3.28 2.26
C GLU A 290 39.22 3.95 1.59
N ARG A 291 39.35 4.32 0.30
CA ARG A 291 38.25 4.87 -0.49
C ARG A 291 37.05 3.93 -0.51
N MET A 292 37.27 2.64 -0.78
CA MET A 292 36.19 1.65 -0.83
C MET A 292 35.42 1.58 0.50
N LEU A 293 36.12 1.57 1.64
CA LEU A 293 35.47 1.51 2.95
C LEU A 293 34.61 2.75 3.22
N LEU A 294 35.10 3.95 2.86
CA LEU A 294 34.34 5.20 2.99
C LEU A 294 33.11 5.22 2.08
N ILE A 295 33.22 4.75 0.83
CA ILE A 295 32.06 4.70 -0.07
C ILE A 295 31.04 3.66 0.42
N ALA A 296 31.49 2.52 0.94
CA ALA A 296 30.61 1.50 1.51
C ALA A 296 29.89 2.01 2.77
N GLU A 297 30.56 2.79 3.62
CA GLU A 297 29.96 3.49 4.75
C GLU A 297 28.85 4.45 4.29
N HIS A 298 29.11 5.25 3.25
CA HIS A 298 28.09 6.12 2.63
C HIS A 298 26.90 5.29 2.13
N ASN A 299 27.16 4.23 1.35
CA ASN A 299 26.13 3.40 0.75
C ASN A 299 25.22 2.76 1.81
N LEU A 300 25.79 2.21 2.89
CA LEU A 300 25.02 1.68 4.01
C LEU A 300 24.22 2.78 4.71
N THR A 301 24.83 3.93 4.99
CA THR A 301 24.17 5.05 5.67
C THR A 301 22.94 5.51 4.90
N VAL A 302 23.06 5.67 3.58
CA VAL A 302 21.94 6.06 2.70
C VAL A 302 20.87 4.99 2.65
N SER A 303 21.23 3.72 2.45
CA SER A 303 20.25 2.63 2.36
C SER A 303 19.44 2.46 3.64
N PHE A 304 20.09 2.50 4.81
CA PHE A 304 19.39 2.44 6.10
C PHE A 304 18.56 3.70 6.37
N ALA A 305 19.00 4.88 5.92
CA ALA A 305 18.21 6.11 6.02
C ALA A 305 16.93 6.02 5.17
N GLU A 306 17.00 5.43 3.98
CA GLU A 306 15.83 5.22 3.12
C GLU A 306 14.83 4.25 3.76
N ILE A 307 15.29 3.13 4.33
CA ILE A 307 14.42 2.21 5.08
C ILE A 307 13.71 2.92 6.24
N ARG A 308 14.40 3.78 7.00
CA ARG A 308 13.78 4.58 8.07
C ARG A 308 12.75 5.58 7.52
N THR A 309 13.04 6.20 6.38
CA THR A 309 12.13 7.14 5.69
C THR A 309 10.85 6.42 5.27
N ILE A 310 10.97 5.22 4.71
CA ILE A 310 9.82 4.39 4.31
C ILE A 310 8.99 3.98 5.53
N LYS A 311 9.60 3.57 6.64
CA LYS A 311 8.89 3.27 7.90
C LYS A 311 8.09 4.46 8.41
N GLN A 312 8.67 5.65 8.35
CA GLN A 312 7.98 6.88 8.75
C GLN A 312 6.82 7.18 7.80
N ALA A 313 7.01 6.99 6.49
CA ALA A 313 5.97 7.22 5.51
C ALA A 313 4.76 6.30 5.70
N ILE A 314 4.99 5.01 6.01
CA ILE A 314 3.94 4.06 6.39
C ILE A 314 3.19 4.53 7.64
N ASN A 315 3.91 4.98 8.67
CA ASN A 315 3.28 5.45 9.90
C ASN A 315 2.42 6.71 9.67
N ASP A 316 2.85 7.61 8.79
CA ASP A 316 2.15 8.85 8.49
C ASP A 316 1.05 8.67 7.44
N GLY A 317 1.05 7.54 6.73
CA GLY A 317 0.10 7.20 5.68
C GLY A 317 0.37 7.95 4.37
N ASN A 318 1.63 8.19 4.04
CA ASN A 318 2.05 8.85 2.80
C ASN A 318 3.13 8.06 2.04
N LEU A 319 3.09 6.73 2.12
CA LEU A 319 4.01 5.84 1.39
C LEU A 319 3.90 6.06 -0.12
N MET A 320 2.69 6.24 -0.67
CA MET A 320 2.52 6.42 -2.12
C MET A 320 3.09 7.76 -2.61
N GLU A 321 3.03 8.83 -1.82
CA GLU A 321 3.74 10.07 -2.13
C GLU A 321 5.26 9.85 -2.22
N LEU A 322 5.82 9.06 -1.29
CA LEU A 322 7.24 8.70 -1.32
C LEU A 322 7.57 7.82 -2.55
N VAL A 323 6.72 6.85 -2.88
CA VAL A 323 6.88 5.98 -4.06
C VAL A 323 6.90 6.82 -5.33
N GLU A 324 5.94 7.72 -5.53
CA GLU A 324 5.89 8.60 -6.70
C GLU A 324 7.15 9.47 -6.79
N LEU A 325 7.56 10.08 -5.68
CA LEU A 325 8.79 10.87 -5.62
C LEU A 325 10.03 10.06 -6.02
N ARG A 326 10.15 8.81 -5.59
CA ARG A 326 11.29 7.94 -5.93
C ARG A 326 11.22 7.43 -7.36
N CYS A 327 10.05 7.02 -7.83
CA CYS A 327 9.89 6.48 -9.17
C CYS A 327 10.10 7.52 -10.26
N HIS A 328 9.79 8.79 -10.00
CA HIS A 328 10.09 9.90 -10.92
C HIS A 328 11.60 10.17 -11.10
N ALA A 329 12.48 9.58 -10.28
CA ALA A 329 13.93 9.75 -10.43
C ALA A 329 14.51 9.01 -11.65
N HIS A 330 13.80 8.02 -12.20
CA HIS A 330 14.28 7.23 -13.35
C HIS A 330 13.13 6.80 -14.28
N PRO A 331 13.22 6.97 -15.61
CA PRO A 331 12.15 6.61 -16.55
C PRO A 331 11.62 5.18 -16.39
N TYR A 332 12.51 4.20 -16.29
CA TYR A 332 12.07 2.81 -16.09
C TYR A 332 11.43 2.53 -14.71
N LEU A 333 11.77 3.29 -13.66
CA LEU A 333 11.05 3.16 -12.38
C LEU A 333 9.64 3.77 -12.49
N LEU A 334 9.52 4.86 -13.23
CA LEU A 334 8.23 5.46 -13.56
C LEU A 334 7.37 4.48 -14.39
N ASP A 335 7.95 3.75 -15.34
CA ASP A 335 7.25 2.68 -16.05
C ASP A 335 6.78 1.58 -15.09
N GLY A 336 7.61 1.19 -14.12
CA GLY A 336 7.22 0.27 -13.05
C GLY A 336 6.02 0.76 -12.25
N LEU A 337 6.05 2.01 -11.79
CA LEU A 337 4.93 2.64 -11.08
C LEU A 337 3.65 2.71 -11.93
N ARG A 338 3.77 3.01 -13.23
CA ARG A 338 2.63 3.01 -14.14
C ARG A 338 2.05 1.61 -14.33
N ASN A 339 2.90 0.58 -14.37
CA ASN A 339 2.43 -0.81 -14.42
C ASN A 339 1.73 -1.22 -13.12
N LEU A 340 2.18 -0.72 -11.96
CA LEU A 340 1.55 -1.01 -10.67
C LEU A 340 0.06 -0.62 -10.62
N LYS A 341 -0.38 0.36 -11.42
CA LYS A 341 -1.80 0.73 -11.58
C LYS A 341 -2.68 -0.43 -12.04
N ASN A 342 -2.14 -1.42 -12.76
CA ASN A 342 -2.89 -2.62 -13.15
C ASN A 342 -3.29 -3.49 -11.94
N TYR A 343 -2.66 -3.26 -10.79
CA TYR A 343 -2.90 -3.98 -9.55
C TYR A 343 -3.64 -3.15 -8.50
N THR A 344 -4.19 -1.97 -8.84
CA THR A 344 -4.94 -1.11 -7.89
C THR A 344 -6.06 -1.86 -7.18
N ALA A 345 -6.70 -2.83 -7.84
CA ALA A 345 -7.73 -3.65 -7.22
C ALA A 345 -7.20 -4.53 -6.07
N GLU A 346 -5.97 -5.02 -6.20
CA GLU A 346 -5.30 -5.78 -5.14
C GLU A 346 -4.84 -4.84 -4.03
N LEU A 347 -4.19 -3.74 -4.39
CA LEU A 347 -3.71 -2.72 -3.45
C LEU A 347 -4.85 -2.19 -2.55
N GLU A 348 -6.05 -1.99 -3.12
CA GLU A 348 -7.21 -1.47 -2.40
C GLU A 348 -7.70 -2.38 -1.27
N LYS A 349 -7.51 -3.70 -1.37
CA LYS A 349 -7.86 -4.65 -0.31
C LYS A 349 -7.09 -4.40 0.99
N TYR A 350 -5.85 -3.91 0.88
CA TYR A 350 -4.95 -3.73 2.01
C TYR A 350 -4.83 -2.27 2.47
N ASP A 351 -5.15 -1.33 1.58
CA ASP A 351 -5.06 0.09 1.85
C ASP A 351 -5.99 0.52 3.01
N PRO A 352 -5.49 1.30 4.00
CA PRO A 352 -6.31 1.77 5.10
C PRO A 352 -7.51 2.63 4.68
N ALA A 353 -8.65 2.47 5.35
CA ALA A 353 -9.84 3.28 5.05
C ALA A 353 -9.66 4.77 5.33
N THR A 354 -8.79 5.11 6.30
CA THR A 354 -8.40 6.49 6.63
C THR A 354 -6.91 6.56 6.96
N LYS A 355 -6.24 7.65 6.56
CA LYS A 355 -4.81 7.92 6.83
C LYS A 355 -4.62 9.21 7.64
N LYS A 356 -3.41 9.44 8.17
CA LYS A 356 -3.11 10.63 8.98
C LYS A 356 -2.77 11.84 8.10
N SER A 357 -2.08 11.60 6.99
CA SER A 357 -1.77 12.57 5.95
C SER A 357 -3.00 12.93 5.11
N ALA A 358 -2.87 14.02 4.36
CA ALA A 358 -3.77 14.32 3.25
C ALA A 358 -3.27 13.61 1.98
N PHE A 359 -4.19 13.28 1.08
CA PHE A 359 -3.86 12.75 -0.24
C PHE A 359 -3.26 13.85 -1.11
N PHE A 360 -2.04 13.66 -1.64
CA PHE A 360 -1.45 14.61 -2.58
C PHE A 360 -1.48 14.07 -4.00
N TYR A 361 -2.07 14.85 -4.90
CA TYR A 361 -1.97 14.63 -6.33
C TYR A 361 -0.64 15.20 -6.84
N SER A 362 0.32 14.33 -7.11
CA SER A 362 1.66 14.71 -7.63
C SER A 362 1.78 14.58 -9.14
N GLY A 363 0.87 13.84 -9.78
CA GLY A 363 0.85 13.62 -11.22
C GLY A 363 -0.14 12.52 -11.64
N PRO A 364 -0.17 12.15 -12.92
CA PRO A 364 -1.12 11.17 -13.48
C PRO A 364 -1.10 9.81 -12.77
N GLU A 365 0.05 9.40 -12.23
CA GLU A 365 0.19 8.14 -11.51
C GLU A 365 -0.67 8.12 -10.22
N SER A 366 -0.92 9.28 -9.61
CA SER A 366 -1.78 9.39 -8.43
C SER A 366 -3.23 8.97 -8.72
N LEU A 367 -3.70 9.07 -9.97
CA LEU A 367 -5.05 8.66 -10.39
C LEU A 367 -5.26 7.15 -10.29
N GLY A 368 -4.17 6.38 -10.25
CA GLY A 368 -4.19 4.93 -10.06
C GLY A 368 -4.24 4.47 -8.61
N ARG A 369 -4.29 5.38 -7.63
CA ARG A 369 -4.20 5.00 -6.22
C ARG A 369 -5.50 4.41 -5.65
N PRO A 370 -5.41 3.51 -4.65
CA PRO A 370 -6.56 2.85 -4.04
C PRO A 370 -7.71 3.75 -3.58
N GLU A 371 -7.40 4.91 -3.01
CA GLU A 371 -8.39 5.80 -2.41
C GLU A 371 -9.37 6.36 -3.45
N ILE A 372 -8.89 6.62 -4.67
CA ILE A 372 -9.71 7.12 -5.78
C ILE A 372 -10.64 6.01 -6.25
N LYS A 373 -10.10 4.80 -6.49
CA LYS A 373 -10.92 3.63 -6.84
C LYS A 373 -12.04 3.41 -5.81
N ARG A 374 -11.67 3.36 -4.53
CA ARG A 374 -12.61 3.17 -3.41
C ARG A 374 -13.70 4.25 -3.41
N HIS A 375 -13.34 5.50 -3.61
CA HIS A 375 -14.30 6.59 -3.65
C HIS A 375 -15.32 6.41 -4.80
N LEU A 376 -14.84 6.16 -6.01
CA LEU A 376 -15.69 5.96 -7.19
C LEU A 376 -16.64 4.76 -7.04
N GLU A 377 -16.15 3.66 -6.45
CA GLU A 377 -16.98 2.49 -6.13
C GLU A 377 -18.02 2.77 -5.03
N LYS A 378 -17.69 3.61 -4.05
CA LYS A 378 -18.64 3.98 -2.98
C LYS A 378 -19.74 4.89 -3.49
N ILE A 379 -19.42 5.93 -4.25
CA ILE A 379 -20.45 6.87 -4.75
C ILE A 379 -21.38 6.26 -5.80
N SER A 380 -20.94 5.21 -6.51
CA SER A 380 -21.81 4.50 -7.45
C SER A 380 -22.89 3.66 -6.76
N ARG A 381 -22.69 3.30 -5.49
CA ARG A 381 -23.61 2.48 -4.68
C ARG A 381 -24.50 3.29 -3.72
N ILE A 382 -24.28 4.60 -3.59
CA ILE A 382 -25.13 5.45 -2.75
C ILE A 382 -26.43 5.76 -3.50
N PRO A 383 -27.59 5.79 -2.81
CA PRO A 383 -28.86 6.17 -3.42
C PRO A 383 -28.75 7.48 -4.19
N LYS A 384 -29.10 7.43 -5.47
CA LYS A 384 -29.07 8.59 -6.36
C LYS A 384 -30.43 9.25 -6.43
N LYS A 385 -30.42 10.57 -6.51
CA LYS A 385 -31.57 11.36 -6.90
C LYS A 385 -31.76 11.33 -8.42
N LYS A 386 -32.91 11.74 -8.93
CA LYS A 386 -33.20 11.72 -10.38
C LYS A 386 -32.30 12.64 -11.18
N ASN A 387 -32.02 13.83 -10.64
CA ASN A 387 -31.28 14.87 -11.33
C ASN A 387 -29.91 15.09 -10.68
N LEU A 388 -28.96 15.58 -11.47
CA LEU A 388 -27.61 15.92 -11.00
C LEU A 388 -27.29 17.40 -11.29
N LEU A 389 -26.72 18.10 -10.32
CA LEU A 389 -26.11 19.41 -10.49
C LEU A 389 -24.61 19.31 -10.21
N VAL A 390 -23.79 19.66 -11.20
CA VAL A 390 -22.33 19.58 -11.13
C VAL A 390 -21.73 20.99 -11.06
N LEU A 391 -21.09 21.28 -9.92
CA LEU A 391 -20.49 22.56 -9.61
C LEU A 391 -18.96 22.50 -9.69
N PRO A 392 -18.28 23.61 -10.00
CA PRO A 392 -16.82 23.64 -10.02
C PRO A 392 -16.27 23.60 -8.61
N ARG A 393 -15.01 23.20 -8.46
CA ARG A 393 -14.34 23.28 -7.16
C ARG A 393 -14.40 24.71 -6.61
N GLY A 394 -14.68 24.81 -5.32
CA GLY A 394 -14.60 26.04 -4.53
C GLY A 394 -13.52 25.95 -3.45
N ARG A 395 -13.66 26.76 -2.40
CA ARG A 395 -12.88 26.57 -1.17
C ARG A 395 -13.44 25.35 -0.41
N LYS A 396 -12.57 24.45 0.06
CA LYS A 396 -12.99 23.32 0.92
C LYS A 396 -13.33 23.79 2.35
N PRO A 397 -14.34 23.20 3.01
CA PRO A 397 -15.29 22.24 2.45
C PRO A 397 -16.29 22.96 1.52
N TYR A 398 -16.52 22.38 0.35
CA TYR A 398 -17.22 23.01 -0.76
C TYR A 398 -18.63 23.46 -0.41
N SER A 399 -19.36 22.62 0.34
CA SER A 399 -20.72 22.86 0.82
C SER A 399 -20.88 24.13 1.65
N LYS A 400 -19.80 24.67 2.25
CA LYS A 400 -19.83 25.91 3.05
C LYS A 400 -19.44 27.15 2.26
N HIS A 401 -18.98 26.97 1.02
CA HIS A 401 -18.39 28.03 0.21
C HIS A 401 -18.96 28.06 -1.21
N ILE A 402 -20.21 27.60 -1.38
CA ILE A 402 -20.98 27.74 -2.62
C ILE A 402 -21.27 29.23 -2.83
N LYS A 403 -21.01 29.73 -4.04
CA LYS A 403 -21.31 31.11 -4.43
C LYS A 403 -22.81 31.25 -4.77
N GLU A 404 -23.40 32.40 -4.49
CA GLU A 404 -24.78 32.71 -4.88
C GLU A 404 -24.93 32.76 -6.40
N ASP A 405 -23.96 33.40 -7.08
CA ASP A 405 -23.87 33.37 -8.55
C ASP A 405 -23.11 32.12 -9.02
N LEU A 406 -23.85 31.16 -9.56
CA LEU A 406 -23.32 29.94 -10.15
C LEU A 406 -22.73 30.18 -11.56
N GLY A 407 -23.09 31.29 -12.21
CA GLY A 407 -22.78 31.58 -13.60
C GLY A 407 -23.67 30.80 -14.57
N LYS A 408 -23.23 30.69 -15.84
CA LYS A 408 -23.95 29.93 -16.86
C LYS A 408 -24.01 28.45 -16.53
N LEU A 409 -25.16 27.84 -16.80
CA LEU A 409 -25.44 26.43 -16.58
C LEU A 409 -25.93 25.80 -17.88
N TYR A 410 -25.62 24.52 -18.04
CA TYR A 410 -25.94 23.76 -19.24
C TYR A 410 -26.60 22.45 -18.84
N ILE A 411 -27.62 22.03 -19.58
CA ILE A 411 -28.36 20.80 -19.30
C ILE A 411 -28.07 19.71 -20.33
N LYS A 412 -27.93 18.47 -19.83
CA LYS A 412 -27.90 17.24 -20.60
C LYS A 412 -29.11 16.39 -20.19
N ASN A 413 -30.02 16.15 -21.11
CA ASN A 413 -31.07 15.16 -20.95
C ASN A 413 -30.47 13.78 -21.27
N VAL A 414 -30.50 12.85 -20.31
CA VAL A 414 -29.84 11.53 -20.44
C VAL A 414 -30.88 10.45 -20.72
N ASN A 415 -31.81 10.24 -19.77
CA ASN A 415 -32.83 9.18 -19.83
C ASN A 415 -34.27 9.69 -19.66
N GLY A 416 -34.46 11.00 -19.42
CA GLY A 416 -35.75 11.62 -19.13
C GLY A 416 -36.32 12.49 -20.26
N ASN A 417 -37.58 12.91 -20.09
CA ASN A 417 -38.14 14.02 -20.86
C ASN A 417 -37.40 15.32 -20.52
N ALA A 418 -37.29 16.24 -21.48
CA ALA A 418 -36.68 17.55 -21.25
C ALA A 418 -37.29 18.24 -20.02
N ILE A 419 -36.44 18.67 -19.08
CA ILE A 419 -36.88 19.45 -17.92
C ILE A 419 -37.35 20.81 -18.43
N ILE A 420 -38.57 21.20 -18.05
CA ILE A 420 -39.18 22.48 -18.42
C ILE A 420 -39.15 23.47 -17.22
N ASP A 421 -39.12 22.97 -15.98
CA ASP A 421 -39.17 23.80 -14.75
C ASP A 421 -37.93 23.59 -13.83
N PRO A 422 -37.19 24.66 -13.48
CA PRO A 422 -36.09 24.61 -12.51
C PRO A 422 -36.48 24.14 -11.10
N GLU A 423 -37.73 24.33 -10.65
CA GLU A 423 -38.17 23.83 -9.36
C GLU A 423 -38.24 22.29 -9.35
N ASP A 424 -38.70 21.68 -10.44
CA ASP A 424 -38.76 20.23 -10.61
C ASP A 424 -37.35 19.60 -10.66
N LEU A 425 -36.38 20.32 -11.22
CA LEU A 425 -34.97 19.92 -11.18
C LEU A 425 -34.52 19.78 -9.72
N MET A 426 -34.70 20.84 -8.92
CA MET A 426 -34.10 20.98 -7.59
C MET A 426 -34.76 20.12 -6.51
N ASN A 427 -36.06 19.81 -6.64
CA ASN A 427 -36.79 18.94 -5.71
C ASN A 427 -36.15 17.55 -5.56
N ASP A 428 -35.55 17.02 -6.62
CA ASP A 428 -34.90 15.70 -6.66
C ASP A 428 -33.51 15.80 -7.32
N CYS A 429 -32.70 16.77 -6.85
CA CYS A 429 -31.35 17.01 -7.36
C CYS A 429 -30.25 16.56 -6.39
N GLN A 430 -29.31 15.76 -6.89
CA GLN A 430 -28.03 15.47 -6.26
C GLN A 430 -27.03 16.57 -6.64
N VAL A 431 -26.38 17.19 -5.67
CA VAL A 431 -25.34 18.20 -5.94
C VAL A 431 -23.96 17.59 -5.73
N CYS A 432 -23.10 17.71 -6.74
CA CYS A 432 -21.72 17.25 -6.70
C CYS A 432 -20.75 18.35 -7.13
N PHE A 433 -19.53 18.31 -6.59
CA PHE A 433 -18.42 19.14 -7.03
C PHE A 433 -17.48 18.35 -7.92
N ALA A 434 -17.11 18.91 -9.07
CA ALA A 434 -16.11 18.33 -9.96
C ALA A 434 -14.71 18.85 -9.59
N ASP A 435 -13.82 17.95 -9.14
CA ASP A 435 -12.43 18.30 -8.80
C ASP A 435 -11.45 17.12 -8.91
N VAL A 436 -10.17 17.44 -9.12
CA VAL A 436 -9.06 16.49 -9.08
C VAL A 436 -8.63 16.28 -7.63
N PRO A 437 -8.38 15.03 -7.19
CA PRO A 437 -8.29 13.81 -8.00
C PRO A 437 -9.53 12.90 -7.97
N PHE A 438 -10.56 13.25 -7.21
CA PHE A 438 -11.70 12.36 -6.93
C PHE A 438 -12.84 12.44 -7.94
N ALA A 439 -12.69 13.23 -8.99
CA ALA A 439 -13.68 13.48 -10.04
C ALA A 439 -14.97 14.12 -9.53
N LEU A 440 -15.86 13.40 -8.84
CA LEU A 440 -17.12 13.93 -8.31
C LEU A 440 -17.25 13.74 -6.82
N ILE A 441 -17.48 14.84 -6.09
CA ILE A 441 -17.62 14.84 -4.65
C ILE A 441 -19.05 15.28 -4.30
N PRO A 442 -19.93 14.36 -3.86
CA PRO A 442 -21.26 14.72 -3.38
C PRO A 442 -21.17 15.69 -2.19
N MET A 443 -22.03 16.71 -2.20
CA MET A 443 -22.03 17.79 -1.22
C MET A 443 -22.23 17.30 0.22
N GLU A 444 -22.92 16.17 0.40
CA GLU A 444 -23.24 15.56 1.68
C GLU A 444 -21.99 15.00 2.39
N ILE A 445 -20.97 14.59 1.62
CA ILE A 445 -19.77 13.89 2.12
C ILE A 445 -18.47 14.66 1.87
N ASP A 446 -18.55 15.92 1.45
CA ASP A 446 -17.42 16.75 1.06
C ASP A 446 -16.38 17.00 2.17
N GLU A 447 -16.73 16.69 3.43
CA GLU A 447 -15.86 16.80 4.60
C GLU A 447 -15.14 15.49 4.97
N VAL A 448 -15.52 14.36 4.36
CA VAL A 448 -15.02 13.00 4.66
C VAL A 448 -13.66 12.75 4.01
N TYR A 449 -12.78 12.02 4.67
CA TYR A 449 -11.51 11.57 4.10
C TYR A 449 -11.72 10.65 2.90
N PRO A 450 -10.93 10.80 1.81
CA PRO A 450 -9.88 11.82 1.56
C PRO A 450 -10.38 13.11 0.86
N LEU A 451 -11.69 13.30 0.72
CA LEU A 451 -12.32 14.30 -0.16
C LEU A 451 -12.09 15.75 0.31
N ALA A 452 -12.06 15.98 1.61
CA ALA A 452 -11.61 17.26 2.18
C ALA A 452 -10.10 17.31 2.40
N GLN A 453 -9.49 16.17 2.74
CA GLN A 453 -8.06 16.04 3.05
C GLN A 453 -7.26 15.65 1.82
N ASN A 454 -7.31 16.49 0.78
CA ASN A 454 -6.43 16.34 -0.38
C ASN A 454 -5.98 17.69 -0.93
N GLU A 455 -4.85 17.69 -1.61
CA GLU A 455 -4.30 18.84 -2.31
C GLU A 455 -3.95 18.48 -3.75
N SER A 456 -4.24 19.39 -4.66
CA SER A 456 -3.94 19.26 -6.10
C SER A 456 -3.48 20.61 -6.67
N PRO A 457 -2.53 20.61 -7.64
CA PRO A 457 -2.11 21.82 -8.31
C PRO A 457 -3.29 22.59 -8.93
N MET A 458 -3.18 23.92 -8.99
CA MET A 458 -4.18 24.74 -9.69
C MET A 458 -4.14 24.51 -11.21
N ASN A 459 -2.94 24.35 -11.76
CA ASN A 459 -2.72 24.02 -13.16
C ASN A 459 -2.71 22.49 -13.28
N MET A 460 -3.70 21.94 -13.97
CA MET A 460 -3.88 20.49 -14.12
C MET A 460 -3.22 20.01 -15.40
N ASP A 461 -2.63 18.82 -15.34
CA ASP A 461 -2.21 18.07 -16.52
C ASP A 461 -3.42 17.51 -17.28
N THR A 462 -3.19 17.10 -18.54
CA THR A 462 -4.22 16.58 -19.43
C THR A 462 -4.81 15.26 -18.92
N ASP A 463 -4.00 14.37 -18.35
CA ASP A 463 -4.48 13.08 -17.82
C ASP A 463 -5.49 13.29 -16.67
N ALA A 464 -5.25 14.24 -15.78
CA ALA A 464 -6.20 14.63 -14.74
C ALA A 464 -7.52 15.13 -15.33
N LYS A 465 -7.46 15.98 -16.37
CA LYS A 465 -8.66 16.48 -17.04
C LYS A 465 -9.44 15.37 -17.71
N ASP A 466 -8.76 14.52 -18.47
CA ASP A 466 -9.36 13.38 -19.16
C ASP A 466 -9.96 12.39 -18.17
N PHE A 467 -9.27 12.12 -17.06
CA PHE A 467 -9.79 11.28 -16.01
C PHE A 467 -11.10 11.84 -15.43
N VAL A 468 -11.12 13.11 -15.03
CA VAL A 468 -12.35 13.72 -14.49
C VAL A 468 -13.46 13.70 -15.53
N ARG A 469 -13.18 14.01 -16.80
CA ARG A 469 -14.14 13.96 -17.90
C ARG A 469 -14.77 12.57 -18.05
N ILE A 470 -13.96 11.52 -18.12
CA ILE A 470 -14.42 10.12 -18.23
C ILE A 470 -15.28 9.72 -17.03
N GLN A 471 -14.84 10.03 -15.81
CA GLN A 471 -15.60 9.68 -14.60
C GLN A 471 -16.91 10.49 -14.50
N LEU A 472 -16.89 11.75 -14.91
CA LEU A 472 -18.07 12.61 -14.97
C LEU A 472 -19.10 12.09 -15.98
N GLU A 473 -18.68 11.66 -17.16
CA GLU A 473 -19.55 11.01 -18.15
C GLU A 473 -20.20 9.74 -17.59
N ALA A 474 -19.39 8.86 -17.01
CA ALA A 474 -19.85 7.61 -16.43
C ALA A 474 -20.79 7.83 -15.23
N TYR A 475 -20.63 8.93 -14.50
CA TYR A 475 -21.52 9.26 -13.39
C TYR A 475 -22.82 9.91 -13.86
N ILE A 476 -22.75 10.84 -14.82
CA ILE A 476 -23.92 11.53 -15.42
C ILE A 476 -24.89 10.53 -16.06
N SER A 477 -24.40 9.45 -16.68
CA SER A 477 -25.25 8.45 -17.36
C SER A 477 -26.24 7.74 -16.43
N GLN A 478 -26.06 7.87 -15.10
CA GLN A 478 -26.87 7.24 -14.06
C GLN A 478 -27.99 8.15 -13.53
N PHE A 479 -28.22 9.30 -14.17
CA PHE A 479 -29.26 10.27 -13.83
C PHE A 479 -30.22 10.45 -15.01
N ASP A 480 -31.40 11.00 -14.75
CA ASP A 480 -32.36 11.34 -15.82
C ASP A 480 -31.88 12.59 -16.56
N ASN A 481 -31.38 13.57 -15.81
CA ASN A 481 -30.89 14.85 -16.29
C ASN A 481 -29.66 15.32 -15.49
N ALA A 482 -28.73 15.99 -16.16
CA ALA A 482 -27.58 16.60 -15.53
C ALA A 482 -27.45 18.07 -15.92
N VAL A 483 -27.43 18.96 -14.93
CA VAL A 483 -27.08 20.37 -15.09
C VAL A 483 -25.64 20.58 -14.66
N ILE A 484 -24.85 21.22 -15.52
CA ILE A 484 -23.41 21.34 -15.37
C ILE A 484 -23.04 22.82 -15.48
N SER A 485 -22.27 23.31 -14.51
CA SER A 485 -21.76 24.68 -14.55
C SER A 485 -20.78 24.87 -15.71
N ALA A 486 -20.87 26.01 -16.39
CA ALA A 486 -19.94 26.36 -17.46
C ALA A 486 -18.48 26.29 -17.04
N LYS A 487 -18.17 26.71 -15.82
CA LYS A 487 -16.81 26.64 -15.24
C LYS A 487 -16.28 25.22 -15.10
N VAL A 488 -17.14 24.20 -14.99
CA VAL A 488 -16.74 22.78 -14.97
C VAL A 488 -16.36 22.37 -16.38
N LEU A 489 -17.23 22.69 -17.33
CA LEU A 489 -17.03 22.37 -18.74
C LEU A 489 -15.77 23.03 -19.31
N ASP A 490 -15.52 24.30 -18.98
CA ASP A 490 -14.30 25.03 -19.33
C ASP A 490 -13.05 24.40 -18.70
N ARG A 491 -13.17 23.98 -17.43
CA ARG A 491 -12.03 23.50 -16.64
C ARG A 491 -11.52 22.13 -17.11
N PHE A 492 -12.42 21.29 -17.58
CA PHE A 492 -12.13 19.92 -17.99
C PHE A 492 -12.25 19.71 -19.51
N ASP A 493 -12.16 20.81 -20.27
CA ASP A 493 -12.16 20.83 -21.74
C ASP A 493 -13.34 20.04 -22.36
N MET A 494 -14.52 20.16 -21.73
CA MET A 494 -15.74 19.47 -22.16
C MET A 494 -16.57 20.30 -23.16
N TYR A 495 -16.16 21.53 -23.42
CA TYR A 495 -16.55 22.24 -24.64
C TYR A 495 -15.48 21.99 -25.69
N THR A 496 -15.85 21.57 -26.89
CA THR A 496 -15.01 21.89 -28.05
C THR A 496 -15.74 22.85 -28.97
N ILE A 497 -15.26 24.09 -28.94
CA ILE A 497 -15.10 24.92 -30.14
C ILE A 497 -13.60 24.93 -30.40
N THR A 498 -13.13 24.12 -31.34
CA THR A 498 -11.79 24.30 -31.92
C THR A 498 -11.98 24.96 -33.28
N LEU A 499 -11.44 26.15 -33.47
CA LEU A 499 -11.40 26.81 -34.78
C LEU A 499 -10.09 26.43 -35.45
N GLU A 500 -10.07 25.34 -36.22
CA GLU A 500 -9.09 25.23 -37.30
C GLU A 500 -9.77 25.76 -38.57
N PRO A 501 -9.20 26.80 -39.21
CA PRO A 501 -9.70 27.21 -40.51
C PRO A 501 -9.46 26.05 -41.48
N LEU A 502 -10.53 25.57 -42.10
CA LEU A 502 -10.46 24.71 -43.28
C LEU A 502 -9.65 25.45 -44.37
N PRO A 503 -9.10 24.74 -45.37
CA PRO A 503 -8.32 25.37 -46.45
C PRO A 503 -9.05 26.49 -47.22
N ASP A 504 -10.37 26.57 -47.10
CA ASP A 504 -11.22 27.62 -47.68
C ASP A 504 -11.50 28.80 -46.72
N GLY A 505 -10.92 28.78 -45.51
CA GLY A 505 -11.09 29.77 -44.46
C GLY A 505 -12.38 29.62 -43.65
N SER A 506 -13.18 28.57 -43.88
CA SER A 506 -14.35 28.28 -43.04
C SER A 506 -13.96 27.57 -41.74
N GLU A 507 -14.66 27.89 -40.67
CA GLU A 507 -14.42 27.31 -39.34
C GLU A 507 -15.07 25.91 -39.25
N HIS A 508 -14.30 24.86 -38.94
CA HIS A 508 -14.87 23.54 -38.65
C HIS A 508 -15.07 23.36 -37.14
N THR A 509 -16.32 23.18 -36.69
CA THR A 509 -16.66 22.99 -35.27
C THR A 509 -17.06 21.55 -35.00
N GLU A 510 -16.34 20.83 -34.14
CA GLU A 510 -16.77 19.52 -33.65
C GLU A 510 -17.11 19.62 -32.16
N LYS A 511 -18.41 19.60 -31.83
CA LYS A 511 -18.91 19.63 -30.45
C LYS A 511 -18.83 18.23 -29.84
N ILE A 512 -18.00 18.03 -28.80
CA ILE A 512 -18.03 16.77 -28.02
C ILE A 512 -19.33 16.67 -27.20
N TYR A 513 -19.88 17.81 -26.77
CA TYR A 513 -21.12 17.89 -26.01
C TYR A 513 -22.15 18.80 -26.69
N SER A 514 -23.29 18.23 -27.08
CA SER A 514 -24.50 19.01 -27.36
C SER A 514 -25.23 19.23 -26.03
N LEU A 515 -25.03 20.40 -25.43
CA LEU A 515 -25.76 20.83 -24.23
C LEU A 515 -26.61 22.04 -24.57
N ASP A 516 -27.82 22.08 -24.00
CA ASP A 516 -28.68 23.25 -24.06
C ASP A 516 -28.35 24.19 -22.90
N GLU A 517 -28.43 25.50 -23.13
CA GLU A 517 -28.31 26.47 -22.04
C GLU A 517 -29.50 26.30 -21.09
N PHE A 518 -29.23 26.17 -19.80
CA PHE A 518 -30.27 26.00 -18.79
C PHE A 518 -30.72 27.37 -18.29
N GLU A 519 -31.89 27.80 -18.75
CA GLU A 519 -32.53 29.04 -18.30
C GLU A 519 -33.37 28.76 -17.03
N GLY A 520 -32.82 29.09 -15.85
CA GLY A 520 -33.52 28.84 -14.59
C GLY A 520 -32.76 29.32 -13.35
N ASP A 521 -33.49 29.85 -12.37
CA ASP A 521 -32.92 30.19 -11.06
C ASP A 521 -32.90 28.95 -10.16
N ILE A 522 -31.70 28.44 -9.88
CA ILE A 522 -31.46 27.27 -9.02
C ILE A 522 -31.65 27.60 -7.53
N GLY A 523 -31.78 28.87 -7.19
CA GLY A 523 -31.96 29.33 -5.83
C GLY A 523 -30.80 28.95 -4.91
N ARG A 524 -31.06 28.96 -3.61
CA ARG A 524 -30.02 28.70 -2.60
C ARG A 524 -29.78 27.20 -2.43
N ILE A 525 -28.58 26.77 -2.76
CA ILE A 525 -28.12 25.40 -2.51
C ILE A 525 -27.65 25.28 -1.05
N PHE A 526 -28.26 24.36 -0.30
CA PHE A 526 -27.78 23.95 1.01
C PHE A 526 -28.14 22.49 1.26
N VAL A 527 -27.40 21.85 2.15
CA VAL A 527 -27.75 20.55 2.70
C VAL A 527 -27.80 20.67 4.21
N ASP A 528 -28.87 20.15 4.80
CA ASP A 528 -29.03 20.16 6.25
C ASP A 528 -28.13 19.09 6.90
N ASP A 529 -27.84 19.29 8.19
CA ASP A 529 -26.92 18.40 8.90
C ASP A 529 -27.46 16.96 9.04
N LYS A 530 -28.79 16.76 9.06
CA LYS A 530 -29.40 15.43 9.20
C LYS A 530 -29.19 14.62 7.93
N THR A 531 -29.34 15.24 6.76
CA THR A 531 -29.00 14.63 5.48
C THR A 531 -27.50 14.32 5.42
N LYS A 532 -26.62 15.26 5.80
CA LYS A 532 -25.17 15.02 5.84
C LYS A 532 -24.78 13.81 6.67
N ILE A 533 -25.24 13.71 7.92
CA ILE A 533 -24.86 12.57 8.78
C ILE A 533 -25.34 11.23 8.21
N LYS A 534 -26.50 11.19 7.56
CA LYS A 534 -27.01 9.97 6.94
C LYS A 534 -26.14 9.54 5.77
N SER A 535 -25.82 10.45 4.85
CA SER A 535 -24.97 10.14 3.70
C SER A 535 -23.53 9.79 4.10
N ILE A 536 -22.98 10.42 5.15
CA ILE A 536 -21.66 10.02 5.68
C ILE A 536 -21.71 8.59 6.22
N ALA A 537 -22.77 8.22 6.94
CA ALA A 537 -22.94 6.86 7.43
C ALA A 537 -23.14 5.86 6.27
N ASP A 538 -23.90 6.22 5.24
CA ASP A 538 -24.07 5.38 4.04
C ASP A 538 -22.75 5.22 3.27
N TYR A 539 -21.94 6.28 3.16
CA TYR A 539 -20.62 6.22 2.52
C TYR A 539 -19.61 5.38 3.34
N GLN A 540 -19.72 5.42 4.66
CA GLN A 540 -18.82 4.68 5.54
C GLN A 540 -19.20 3.21 5.69
N PHE A 541 -20.45 2.91 5.99
CA PHE A 541 -20.94 1.57 6.36
C PHE A 541 -21.77 0.90 5.24
N GLY A 542 -22.02 1.61 4.14
CA GLY A 542 -22.85 1.17 3.02
C GLY A 542 -24.31 1.58 3.17
N GLU A 543 -25.05 1.37 2.08
CA GLU A 543 -26.42 1.85 1.89
C GLU A 543 -27.37 1.53 3.07
N GLY A 544 -28.18 2.53 3.44
CA GLY A 544 -29.20 2.44 4.49
C GLY A 544 -28.68 2.59 5.91
N ALA A 545 -27.37 2.55 6.14
CA ALA A 545 -26.76 2.69 7.46
C ALA A 545 -27.11 4.04 8.11
N GLY A 546 -27.19 5.12 7.34
CA GLY A 546 -27.60 6.42 7.83
C GLY A 546 -29.01 6.42 8.42
N SER A 547 -29.96 5.80 7.71
CA SER A 547 -31.33 5.65 8.22
C SER A 547 -31.41 4.71 9.42
N ALA A 548 -30.59 3.66 9.45
CA ALA A 548 -30.55 2.73 10.58
C ALA A 548 -29.97 3.35 11.86
N LEU A 549 -28.89 4.12 11.74
CA LEU A 549 -28.28 4.81 12.87
C LEU A 549 -29.15 5.97 13.37
N PHE A 550 -29.74 6.73 12.44
CA PHE A 550 -30.42 8.01 12.72
C PHE A 550 -31.92 7.95 12.35
N LYS A 551 -32.64 7.03 13.00
CA LYS A 551 -34.08 6.74 12.76
C LYS A 551 -35.03 7.88 13.16
N ASN A 552 -34.80 8.50 14.32
CA ASN A 552 -35.72 9.48 14.90
C ASN A 552 -35.24 10.94 14.73
N ASP A 553 -35.81 11.85 15.51
CA ASP A 553 -35.23 13.18 15.67
C ASP A 553 -33.93 13.08 16.46
N VAL A 554 -32.85 13.63 15.88
CA VAL A 554 -31.50 13.50 16.41
C VAL A 554 -30.96 14.87 16.77
N LYS A 555 -30.32 14.95 17.94
CA LYS A 555 -29.64 16.16 18.39
C LYS A 555 -28.20 16.14 17.90
N ILE A 556 -27.88 17.06 16.99
CA ILE A 556 -26.54 17.21 16.41
C ILE A 556 -25.79 18.30 17.18
N VAL A 557 -24.69 17.91 17.83
CA VAL A 557 -23.81 18.84 18.56
C VAL A 557 -22.64 19.22 17.66
N LYS A 558 -22.45 20.52 17.48
CA LYS A 558 -21.35 21.10 16.72
C LYS A 558 -20.26 21.68 17.61
N SER A 559 -19.03 21.67 17.12
CA SER A 559 -17.90 22.39 17.70
C SER A 559 -18.19 23.88 17.75
N ARG A 560 -18.10 24.49 18.94
CA ARG A 560 -18.29 25.94 19.12
C ARG A 560 -17.26 26.77 18.34
N LYS A 561 -16.04 26.23 18.17
CA LYS A 561 -14.93 26.93 17.49
C LYS A 561 -15.04 26.87 15.96
N THR A 562 -15.50 25.74 15.42
CA THR A 562 -15.38 25.44 13.98
C THR A 562 -16.71 25.19 13.28
N GLY A 563 -17.82 25.09 14.01
CA GLY A 563 -19.13 24.74 13.46
C GLY A 563 -19.23 23.31 12.90
N LYS A 564 -18.17 22.50 12.98
CA LYS A 564 -18.18 21.11 12.51
C LYS A 564 -19.01 20.22 13.42
N ILE A 565 -19.74 19.27 12.83
CA ILE A 565 -20.48 18.22 13.56
C ILE A 565 -19.50 17.40 14.42
N ARG A 566 -19.92 17.06 15.64
CA ARG A 566 -19.11 16.31 16.62
C ARG A 566 -19.83 15.09 17.15
N HIS A 567 -21.03 15.27 17.67
CA HIS A 567 -21.75 14.19 18.33
C HIS A 567 -23.18 14.17 17.83
N VAL A 568 -23.72 12.98 17.64
CA VAL A 568 -25.11 12.77 17.24
C VAL A 568 -25.79 11.96 18.34
N TYR A 569 -26.79 12.55 18.97
CA TYR A 569 -27.57 11.95 20.06
C TYR A 569 -28.99 11.67 19.62
N GLU A 570 -29.61 10.67 20.25
CA GLU A 570 -31.06 10.50 20.28
C GLU A 570 -31.51 10.59 21.74
N GLY A 571 -32.27 11.64 22.08
CA GLY A 571 -32.48 12.03 23.47
C GLY A 571 -31.14 12.34 24.16
N GLU A 572 -30.82 11.59 25.21
CA GLU A 572 -29.54 11.68 25.94
C GLU A 572 -28.52 10.61 25.50
N THR A 573 -28.92 9.67 24.66
CA THR A 573 -28.08 8.54 24.23
C THR A 573 -27.19 8.96 23.07
N LEU A 574 -25.87 8.85 23.25
CA LEU A 574 -24.90 9.06 22.16
C LEU A 574 -24.99 7.89 21.18
N ILE A 575 -25.21 8.18 19.89
CA ILE A 575 -25.25 7.17 18.83
C ILE A 575 -23.86 7.04 18.20
N ALA A 576 -23.28 8.16 17.78
CA ALA A 576 -21.98 8.20 17.13
C ALA A 576 -21.29 9.57 17.31
N THR A 577 -19.98 9.56 17.20
CA THR A 577 -19.12 10.75 17.19
C THR A 577 -18.45 10.89 15.83
N LEU A 578 -18.54 12.08 15.23
CA LEU A 578 -17.85 12.42 13.98
C LEU A 578 -16.43 12.92 14.30
N ARG A 579 -15.43 12.20 13.82
CA ARG A 579 -14.02 12.46 14.13
C ARG A 579 -13.52 13.74 13.43
N ALA A 580 -12.63 14.47 14.09
CA ALA A 580 -12.21 15.80 13.63
C ALA A 580 -11.33 15.83 12.39
N SER A 581 -10.47 14.83 12.27
CA SER A 581 -9.40 14.76 11.28
C SER A 581 -9.94 14.39 9.91
N ASP A 582 -10.86 13.43 9.86
CA ASP A 582 -11.26 12.68 8.67
C ASP A 582 -12.79 12.63 8.47
N SER A 583 -13.57 13.20 9.40
CA SER A 583 -15.05 13.24 9.37
C SER A 583 -15.71 11.88 9.11
N VAL A 584 -15.13 10.80 9.64
CA VAL A 584 -15.80 9.49 9.71
C VAL A 584 -16.39 9.27 11.10
N PHE A 585 -17.44 8.47 11.18
CA PHE A 585 -18.08 8.09 12.43
C PHE A 585 -17.24 7.12 13.24
N VAL A 586 -17.27 7.35 14.55
CA VAL A 586 -16.90 6.42 15.61
C VAL A 586 -18.18 6.09 16.35
N LEU A 587 -18.54 4.82 16.41
CA LEU A 587 -19.80 4.37 17.01
C LEU A 587 -19.75 4.50 18.55
N ASP A 588 -20.92 4.61 19.17
CA ASP A 588 -21.13 4.26 20.59
C ASP A 588 -22.03 3.01 20.67
N ARG A 589 -22.31 2.49 21.87
CA ARG A 589 -23.02 1.21 22.09
C ARG A 589 -24.32 1.11 21.30
N GLU A 590 -25.15 2.16 21.38
CA GLU A 590 -26.44 2.15 20.69
C GLU A 590 -26.28 2.25 19.16
N GLY A 591 -25.30 3.02 18.67
CA GLY A 591 -24.96 3.04 17.25
C GLY A 591 -24.48 1.68 16.75
N ALA A 592 -23.66 0.99 17.53
CA ALA A 592 -23.18 -0.36 17.20
C ALA A 592 -24.34 -1.37 17.13
N ARG A 593 -25.29 -1.35 18.09
CA ARG A 593 -26.49 -2.20 18.05
C ARG A 593 -27.34 -1.92 16.81
N ARG A 594 -27.60 -0.65 16.50
CA ARG A 594 -28.40 -0.26 15.33
C ARG A 594 -27.75 -0.67 14.02
N LEU A 595 -26.44 -0.52 13.92
CA LEU A 595 -25.70 -0.93 12.74
C LEU A 595 -25.75 -2.45 12.58
N HIS A 596 -25.44 -3.20 13.65
CA HIS A 596 -25.51 -4.66 13.68
C HIS A 596 -26.88 -5.20 13.24
N SER A 597 -27.98 -4.62 13.75
CA SER A 597 -29.34 -5.01 13.35
C SER A 597 -29.72 -4.63 11.92
N HIS A 598 -28.95 -3.76 11.25
CA HIS A 598 -29.23 -3.30 9.88
C HIS A 598 -28.39 -4.02 8.83
N VAL A 599 -27.09 -4.15 9.07
CA VAL A 599 -26.19 -4.81 8.12
C VAL A 599 -26.30 -6.32 8.28
N GLU A 600 -26.50 -7.03 7.18
CA GLU A 600 -26.55 -8.50 7.17
C GLU A 600 -25.18 -9.11 7.45
N TYR A 601 -25.15 -10.26 8.13
CA TYR A 601 -23.94 -11.05 8.31
C TYR A 601 -23.33 -11.45 6.93
N PRO A 602 -22.00 -11.41 6.74
CA PRO A 602 -20.97 -11.10 7.73
C PRO A 602 -20.60 -9.62 7.81
N LYS A 603 -21.27 -8.71 7.10
CA LYS A 603 -20.80 -7.35 6.87
C LYS A 603 -20.42 -6.61 8.16
N ASN A 604 -19.22 -6.01 8.19
CA ASN A 604 -18.61 -5.34 9.35
C ASN A 604 -18.33 -6.25 10.59
N ARG A 605 -18.53 -7.57 10.53
CA ARG A 605 -18.28 -8.48 11.68
C ARG A 605 -16.82 -8.90 11.79
N VAL A 606 -16.40 -9.06 13.04
CA VAL A 606 -15.24 -9.85 13.46
C VAL A 606 -15.75 -10.85 14.49
N VAL A 607 -15.78 -12.12 14.12
CA VAL A 607 -16.32 -13.23 14.92
C VAL A 607 -15.21 -13.79 15.80
N VAL A 608 -15.42 -13.77 17.12
CA VAL A 608 -14.43 -14.29 18.08
C VAL A 608 -14.88 -15.61 18.68
N ASN A 609 -13.91 -16.44 19.06
CA ASN A 609 -14.20 -17.68 19.77
C ASN A 609 -14.70 -17.42 21.21
N SER A 610 -15.28 -18.46 21.81
CA SER A 610 -15.80 -18.44 23.18
C SER A 610 -14.76 -18.07 24.25
N ASP A 611 -13.48 -18.38 24.03
CA ASP A 611 -12.39 -18.00 24.96
C ASP A 611 -12.18 -16.47 25.03
N ALA A 612 -12.36 -15.76 23.91
CA ALA A 612 -12.17 -14.32 23.85
C ALA A 612 -13.43 -13.52 24.19
N GLU A 613 -14.61 -14.12 24.15
CA GLU A 613 -15.88 -13.44 24.37
C GLU A 613 -15.95 -12.68 25.72
N PRO A 614 -15.59 -13.26 26.88
CA PRO A 614 -15.64 -12.52 28.15
C PRO A 614 -14.77 -11.26 28.14
N PHE A 615 -13.58 -11.35 27.53
CA PHE A 615 -12.65 -10.23 27.42
C PHE A 615 -13.16 -9.17 26.45
N ALA A 616 -13.78 -9.58 25.34
CA ALA A 616 -14.43 -8.66 24.42
C ALA A 616 -15.56 -7.88 25.11
N ARG A 617 -16.41 -8.57 25.90
CA ARG A 617 -17.48 -7.94 26.70
C ARG A 617 -16.94 -6.95 27.74
N GLU A 618 -15.75 -7.18 28.29
CA GLU A 618 -15.07 -6.20 29.17
C GLU A 618 -14.44 -5.01 28.42
N GLY A 619 -14.45 -5.03 27.09
CA GLY A 619 -13.83 -3.99 26.25
C GLY A 619 -12.34 -4.18 26.03
N LYS A 620 -11.78 -5.38 26.29
CA LYS A 620 -10.39 -5.70 25.93
C LYS A 620 -10.25 -5.83 24.42
N SER A 621 -9.04 -5.55 23.94
CA SER A 621 -8.71 -5.67 22.51
C SER A 621 -8.64 -7.12 22.06
N ILE A 622 -9.00 -7.37 20.80
CA ILE A 622 -9.03 -8.70 20.20
C ILE A 622 -7.71 -8.97 19.47
N PHE A 623 -7.12 -10.13 19.75
CA PHE A 623 -5.94 -10.64 19.06
C PHE A 623 -6.34 -11.58 17.93
N ALA A 624 -5.56 -11.61 16.86
CA ALA A 624 -5.92 -12.32 15.63
C ALA A 624 -6.19 -13.83 15.86
N LYS A 625 -5.40 -14.49 16.71
CA LYS A 625 -5.59 -15.90 17.09
C LYS A 625 -6.95 -16.28 17.71
N PHE A 626 -7.73 -15.28 18.14
CA PHE A 626 -9.04 -15.51 18.74
C PHE A 626 -10.19 -15.22 17.76
N VAL A 627 -9.88 -14.71 16.56
CA VAL A 627 -10.85 -14.49 15.50
C VAL A 627 -11.00 -15.79 14.71
N ILE A 628 -12.24 -16.19 14.47
CA ILE A 628 -12.55 -17.43 13.74
C ILE A 628 -13.19 -17.17 12.37
N ASP A 629 -13.82 -16.01 12.19
CA ASP A 629 -14.39 -15.54 10.92
C ASP A 629 -14.50 -14.01 10.92
N CYS A 630 -14.60 -13.37 9.76
CA CYS A 630 -14.83 -11.93 9.64
C CYS A 630 -15.35 -11.54 8.24
N ASP A 631 -15.88 -10.33 8.11
CA ASP A 631 -16.08 -9.72 6.79
C ASP A 631 -14.72 -9.49 6.11
N ILE A 632 -14.47 -10.27 5.05
CA ILE A 632 -13.23 -10.21 4.27
C ILE A 632 -12.98 -8.81 3.68
N ASN A 633 -14.03 -7.99 3.51
CA ASN A 633 -13.94 -6.64 2.98
C ASN A 633 -13.59 -5.58 4.03
N ILE A 634 -13.44 -5.94 5.31
CA ILE A 634 -12.95 -5.01 6.34
C ILE A 634 -11.59 -4.46 5.91
N ARG A 635 -11.45 -3.13 5.99
CA ARG A 635 -10.15 -2.46 5.83
C ARG A 635 -9.56 -2.10 7.18
N SER A 636 -8.25 -1.95 7.23
CA SER A 636 -7.59 -1.41 8.42
C SER A 636 -8.09 0.02 8.69
N ASN A 637 -8.17 0.39 9.97
CA ASN A 637 -8.75 1.63 10.47
C ASN A 637 -10.29 1.81 10.31
N GLU A 638 -11.03 0.81 9.83
CA GLU A 638 -12.50 0.84 9.84
C GLU A 638 -13.10 0.52 11.21
N GLU A 639 -14.34 0.98 11.44
CA GLU A 639 -15.11 0.53 12.60
C GLU A 639 -15.69 -0.85 12.32
N VAL A 640 -15.60 -1.74 13.31
CA VAL A 640 -16.03 -3.13 13.21
C VAL A 640 -16.91 -3.51 14.40
N LEU A 641 -17.79 -4.47 14.16
CA LEU A 641 -18.68 -5.08 15.12
C LEU A 641 -18.05 -6.40 15.57
N ILE A 642 -17.80 -6.56 16.86
CA ILE A 642 -17.23 -7.79 17.41
C ILE A 642 -18.40 -8.65 17.87
N VAL A 643 -18.50 -9.87 17.35
CA VAL A 643 -19.61 -10.79 17.61
C VAL A 643 -19.10 -12.16 18.03
N ASN A 644 -19.97 -12.97 18.65
CA ASN A 644 -19.72 -14.40 18.86
C ASN A 644 -20.23 -15.23 17.66
N GLU A 645 -20.16 -16.55 17.78
CA GLU A 645 -20.51 -17.52 16.71
C GLU A 645 -21.98 -17.43 16.29
N GLU A 646 -22.86 -16.98 17.19
CA GLU A 646 -24.29 -16.80 16.96
C GLU A 646 -24.65 -15.40 16.40
N ASP A 647 -23.65 -14.61 15.97
CA ASP A 647 -23.78 -13.20 15.56
C ASP A 647 -24.40 -12.31 16.66
N GLU A 648 -24.20 -12.64 17.94
CA GLU A 648 -24.55 -11.72 19.03
C GLU A 648 -23.50 -10.62 19.17
N LEU A 649 -23.94 -9.36 19.18
CA LEU A 649 -23.04 -8.23 19.35
C LEU A 649 -22.50 -8.16 20.79
N ILE A 650 -21.20 -8.36 20.95
CA ILE A 650 -20.53 -8.36 22.26
C ILE A 650 -19.71 -7.10 22.52
N ALA A 651 -19.13 -6.52 21.46
CA ALA A 651 -18.34 -5.30 21.52
C ALA A 651 -18.24 -4.63 20.13
N PHE A 652 -17.56 -3.49 20.06
CA PHE A 652 -17.22 -2.84 18.80
C PHE A 652 -15.88 -2.13 18.93
N GLY A 653 -15.22 -1.93 17.79
CA GLY A 653 -13.84 -1.49 17.79
C GLY A 653 -13.41 -0.86 16.48
N LYS A 654 -12.11 -0.58 16.40
CA LYS A 654 -11.45 -0.19 15.17
C LYS A 654 -10.53 -1.32 14.72
N SER A 655 -10.64 -1.75 13.48
CA SER A 655 -9.74 -2.76 12.93
C SER A 655 -8.30 -2.23 12.81
N ILE A 656 -7.33 -3.07 13.14
CA ILE A 656 -5.89 -2.83 12.93
C ILE A 656 -5.41 -3.49 11.64
N LEU A 657 -5.97 -4.67 11.34
CA LEU A 657 -5.70 -5.48 10.14
C LEU A 657 -6.86 -5.33 9.13
N CYS A 658 -6.66 -5.68 7.86
CA CYS A 658 -7.79 -5.90 6.93
C CYS A 658 -8.36 -7.32 7.09
N GLY A 659 -9.54 -7.60 6.53
CA GLY A 659 -10.21 -8.89 6.67
C GLY A 659 -9.34 -10.09 6.24
N HIS A 660 -8.63 -9.96 5.11
CA HIS A 660 -7.68 -10.97 4.63
C HIS A 660 -6.60 -11.30 5.67
N GLU A 661 -6.01 -10.26 6.27
CA GLU A 661 -4.99 -10.42 7.31
C GLU A 661 -5.58 -10.96 8.62
N ILE A 662 -6.80 -10.59 8.97
CA ILE A 662 -7.44 -11.07 10.21
C ILE A 662 -7.56 -12.59 10.20
N ILE A 663 -7.97 -13.17 9.07
CA ILE A 663 -8.16 -14.62 8.92
C ILE A 663 -6.83 -15.37 8.85
N ASP A 664 -5.80 -14.77 8.25
CA ASP A 664 -4.51 -15.44 8.07
C ASP A 664 -3.59 -15.33 9.30
N PHE A 665 -3.67 -14.25 10.08
CA PHE A 665 -2.78 -14.04 11.22
C PHE A 665 -3.20 -14.79 12.49
N ASN A 666 -2.23 -15.47 13.11
CA ASN A 666 -2.35 -16.06 14.45
C ASN A 666 -1.62 -15.25 15.54
N THR A 667 -1.13 -14.05 15.22
CA THR A 667 -0.40 -13.20 16.18
C THR A 667 -0.74 -11.73 15.98
N GLY A 668 -0.44 -10.90 16.97
CA GLY A 668 -0.75 -9.47 16.92
C GLY A 668 -2.23 -9.14 17.21
N GLN A 669 -2.49 -7.84 17.30
CA GLN A 669 -3.81 -7.29 17.56
C GLN A 669 -4.61 -7.19 16.26
N ALA A 670 -5.78 -7.82 16.20
CA ALA A 670 -6.70 -7.69 15.05
C ALA A 670 -7.59 -6.46 15.20
N VAL A 671 -8.18 -6.26 16.40
CA VAL A 671 -9.12 -5.16 16.67
C VAL A 671 -8.75 -4.42 17.94
N LYS A 672 -8.73 -3.09 17.84
CA LYS A 672 -8.69 -2.20 19.01
C LYS A 672 -10.11 -1.89 19.46
N THR A 673 -10.58 -2.63 20.44
CA THR A 673 -11.91 -2.46 21.04
C THR A 673 -12.08 -1.07 21.62
N ARG A 674 -13.25 -0.46 21.39
CA ARG A 674 -13.61 0.85 21.92
C ARG A 674 -14.34 0.71 23.25
N LYS A 675 -15.43 -0.06 23.24
CA LYS A 675 -16.23 -0.40 24.43
C LYS A 675 -16.81 -1.81 24.23
N GLY A 676 -16.96 -2.53 25.35
CA GLY A 676 -17.78 -3.74 25.44
C GLY A 676 -19.06 -3.49 26.25
N GLY A 677 -19.67 -4.58 26.70
CA GLY A 677 -20.85 -4.58 27.57
C GLY A 677 -22.07 -4.08 26.82
N ILE A 678 -22.30 -4.63 25.62
CA ILE A 678 -23.47 -4.38 24.79
C ILE A 678 -24.64 -5.26 25.22
#